data_AF-C2Y307-F1
#
_entry.id   AF-C2Y307-F1
#
_cell.length_a   1.000
_cell.length_b   1.000
_cell.length_c   1.000
_cell.angle_alpha   90.00
_cell.angle_beta   90.00
_cell.angle_gamma   90.00
#
_symmetry.space_group_name_H-M   'P 1'
#
loop_
_entity.id
_entity.type
_entity.pdbx_description
1 polymer ?
#
loop_
_entity_poly.entity_id
_entity_poly.type
_entity_poly.pdbx_seq_one_letter_code
_entity_poly.pdbx_strand_id
1 'polypeptide(L)'
;MKFIKGIFVSTIALTAFTGLELIKLHENPNVVYADSKGPVKNISQSEADIKEEDQIIVKFKSEVNFPYKDGLEKQIKNEDSDLELVKIFSEFPQLTLKRLFTSVDPKEIENIDKDTRETENNSSSNLLDYYIVEVPNKVTAETLMDKFKKSYLVEEVYMQEKPTLLPEVQLPTVSLNPYDDPRFLNQGYLKEAPYGINASYAWSIKGGDGKGTTFVDMEYGWLLDHEDLVNQKVELISGRNIDQHVGHGTSVLGIVSAEDNKIGNIGIAPKAKVKVVSQIRGDGSYNTADAIINAVHNLQAGDILLLEAQASYDGYGDKYLPVEVQPDIFDAIRAGTDKGIIVIEAGANGSNDLDQFRDRNGKQVLNRNSPDFKDSGAIMIGAASSTVPHKRLWFSNYGSRIDVYGWGENVDTTRAEPNRITKNLYTTGFSGTSSASPIIAGAATSIQGVAKEHLGRPYKPAELRNILSNQNTGTKSQNPLTDKIGVLPDLKSILSNLGYSPDISNNVLEGNQFVWSMKGIGDFEFAKLDFNKTKEEMQIQLKAGVPHHYFDSTYASVKVQNSSGKVVYNKDIYGNRQQNAETQKIPMKVGDYIEFTHLEGGNRATLINVDKNTQESFGKKIVYQVTVNGLKKVDQIINPSPDTEAPTWPEGLQAANITANSVELKWNSSTDNVGVKEYQVLRDGRFIQTVQGTTFTDSKLIANMEYKYTVKAIDAAGNQSIQSSVLSIKTKEQNTSYEKWDPRKAYTKGDRVEYQGKIYEAVQSYQGNGDSNWIFSLSLWKPISIS
;
A
#
# COMPACT_ATOMS: atom_id res chain seq x y z
N MET A 1 35.94 23.85 -38.72
CA MET A 1 37.05 23.37 -37.86
C MET A 1 36.46 22.42 -36.82
N LYS A 2 36.97 21.18 -36.72
CA LYS A 2 37.83 20.61 -35.63
C LYS A 2 37.13 20.60 -34.23
N PHE A 3 36.81 19.44 -33.62
CA PHE A 3 37.66 18.36 -33.02
C PHE A 3 38.48 18.89 -31.80
N ILE A 4 38.72 18.22 -30.65
CA ILE A 4 38.86 16.81 -30.14
C ILE A 4 38.30 16.78 -28.67
N LYS A 5 37.76 15.75 -27.96
CA LYS A 5 37.56 14.27 -28.05
C LYS A 5 38.41 13.35 -27.11
N GLY A 6 37.97 13.12 -25.85
CA GLY A 6 38.41 12.03 -24.93
C GLY A 6 39.04 12.47 -23.57
N ILE A 7 39.46 11.62 -22.62
CA ILE A 7 39.06 10.24 -22.16
C ILE A 7 39.96 9.79 -20.96
N PHE A 8 39.38 9.25 -19.86
CA PHE A 8 40.00 8.43 -18.76
C PHE A 8 41.24 9.05 -18.02
N VAL A 9 41.87 8.53 -16.94
CA VAL A 9 42.04 7.19 -16.30
C VAL A 9 42.09 7.30 -14.76
N SER A 10 41.82 6.19 -14.07
CA SER A 10 41.81 5.93 -12.60
C SER A 10 43.15 5.96 -11.85
N THR A 11 43.08 6.00 -10.51
CA THR A 11 43.98 5.21 -9.63
C THR A 11 43.22 4.60 -8.44
N ILE A 12 43.75 3.54 -7.84
CA ILE A 12 43.13 2.68 -6.81
C ILE A 12 43.88 2.82 -5.47
N ALA A 13 43.19 2.66 -4.35
CA ALA A 13 43.79 2.28 -3.07
C ALA A 13 42.87 1.29 -2.34
N LEU A 14 43.46 0.26 -1.71
CA LEU A 14 42.75 -0.86 -1.07
C LEU A 14 43.40 -1.17 0.29
N THR A 15 42.60 -1.27 1.36
CA THR A 15 42.98 -2.00 2.59
C THR A 15 41.72 -2.33 3.40
N ALA A 16 41.75 -3.45 4.11
CA ALA A 16 40.70 -3.89 5.03
C ALA A 16 41.32 -4.25 6.39
N PHE A 17 40.52 -4.30 7.45
CA PHE A 17 40.87 -5.03 8.67
C PHE A 17 39.64 -5.66 9.33
N THR A 18 39.90 -6.61 10.23
CA THR A 18 38.95 -7.63 10.73
C THR A 18 38.46 -7.38 12.15
N GLY A 19 37.27 -7.86 12.47
CA GLY A 19 36.78 -8.03 13.85
C GLY A 19 35.60 -9.01 13.87
N LEU A 20 35.70 -10.08 14.67
CA LEU A 20 34.69 -11.12 14.80
C LEU A 20 34.55 -11.45 16.29
N GLU A 21 33.33 -11.46 16.83
CA GLU A 21 33.04 -12.23 18.05
C GLU A 21 31.55 -12.58 18.14
N LEU A 22 31.23 -13.69 18.81
CA LEU A 22 29.85 -14.17 18.99
C LEU A 22 29.42 -13.98 20.45
N ILE A 23 28.17 -13.58 20.65
CA ILE A 23 27.41 -13.91 21.87
C ILE A 23 26.06 -14.51 21.43
N LYS A 24 25.64 -15.58 22.12
CA LYS A 24 24.33 -16.24 21.97
C LYS A 24 23.43 -15.91 23.16
N LEU A 25 22.16 -16.33 23.06
CA LEU A 25 21.09 -16.27 24.07
C LEU A 25 20.41 -14.89 24.13
N HIS A 26 19.09 -14.77 24.32
CA HIS A 26 18.05 -15.80 24.51
C HIS A 26 16.74 -15.37 23.81
N GLU A 27 15.97 -16.31 23.28
CA GLU A 27 14.69 -16.05 22.62
C GLU A 27 13.58 -15.67 23.63
N ASN A 28 12.68 -14.78 23.22
CA ASN A 28 11.39 -14.53 23.88
C ASN A 28 10.34 -14.15 22.81
N PRO A 29 9.23 -14.88 22.64
CA PRO A 29 8.29 -14.65 21.55
C PRO A 29 7.27 -13.55 21.87
N ASN A 30 7.34 -12.42 21.14
CA ASN A 30 6.24 -11.49 20.79
C ASN A 30 6.83 -10.15 20.29
N VAL A 31 7.49 -10.17 19.13
CA VAL A 31 8.01 -8.95 18.48
C VAL A 31 7.68 -8.99 16.99
N VAL A 32 6.97 -7.96 16.51
CA VAL A 32 6.71 -7.75 15.08
C VAL A 32 7.95 -7.06 14.49
N TYR A 33 8.65 -7.76 13.59
CA TYR A 33 9.88 -7.24 12.99
C TYR A 33 9.59 -6.33 11.79
N ALA A 34 9.76 -5.02 12.01
CA ALA A 34 10.07 -4.07 10.94
C ALA A 34 11.56 -3.73 10.99
N ASP A 35 12.30 -3.98 9.91
CA ASP A 35 13.67 -3.48 9.75
C ASP A 35 14.01 -3.21 8.27
N SER A 36 15.08 -2.45 8.03
CA SER A 36 15.35 -1.79 6.75
C SER A 36 16.79 -1.96 6.26
N LYS A 37 16.93 -2.52 5.05
CA LYS A 37 18.06 -2.38 4.11
C LYS A 37 19.49 -2.52 4.69
N GLY A 38 19.94 -3.77 4.88
CA GLY A 38 21.37 -4.14 4.81
C GLY A 38 21.82 -4.52 3.38
N PRO A 39 23.11 -4.37 3.01
CA PRO A 39 23.56 -4.55 1.63
C PRO A 39 23.79 -6.02 1.22
N VAL A 40 23.43 -6.35 -0.03
CA VAL A 40 23.70 -7.65 -0.67
C VAL A 40 25.20 -7.92 -0.74
N LYS A 41 25.62 -9.12 -0.35
CA LYS A 41 27.02 -9.57 -0.41
C LYS A 41 27.07 -10.97 -1.01
N ASN A 42 27.51 -11.06 -2.27
CA ASN A 42 27.56 -12.33 -3.00
C ASN A 42 28.44 -13.37 -2.29
N ILE A 43 27.91 -14.57 -2.11
CA ILE A 43 28.65 -15.79 -1.81
C ILE A 43 28.20 -16.81 -2.85
N SER A 44 29.13 -17.31 -3.65
CA SER A 44 28.90 -18.41 -4.58
C SER A 44 29.43 -19.72 -4.00
N GLN A 45 28.72 -20.83 -4.24
CA GLN A 45 29.32 -22.06 -4.76
C GLN A 45 28.30 -23.17 -5.07
N SER A 46 28.58 -23.89 -6.16
CA SER A 46 28.06 -25.22 -6.52
C SER A 46 26.55 -25.43 -6.48
N GLU A 47 25.87 -24.91 -7.50
CA GLU A 47 24.74 -25.64 -8.10
C GLU A 47 25.23 -26.94 -8.76
N ALA A 48 24.34 -27.92 -8.91
CA ALA A 48 24.58 -29.12 -9.69
C ALA A 48 23.53 -29.17 -10.81
N ASP A 49 23.96 -28.85 -12.04
CA ASP A 49 23.07 -28.64 -13.19
C ASP A 49 22.18 -29.87 -13.46
N ILE A 50 20.89 -29.74 -13.17
CA ILE A 50 19.85 -30.51 -13.87
C ILE A 50 19.46 -29.67 -15.07
N LYS A 51 19.89 -30.08 -16.27
CA LYS A 51 19.39 -29.49 -17.51
C LYS A 51 17.96 -29.97 -17.74
N GLU A 52 17.00 -29.07 -17.56
CA GLU A 52 15.70 -29.18 -18.23
C GLU A 52 15.90 -28.81 -19.71
N GLU A 53 15.21 -29.52 -20.61
CA GLU A 53 15.28 -29.23 -22.06
C GLU A 53 14.22 -28.18 -22.42
N ASP A 54 14.58 -27.22 -23.27
CA ASP A 54 13.67 -26.15 -23.71
C ASP A 54 12.41 -26.76 -24.36
N GLN A 55 11.27 -26.08 -24.21
CA GLN A 55 10.00 -26.51 -24.79
C GLN A 55 9.39 -25.34 -25.57
N ILE A 56 8.94 -25.62 -26.80
CA ILE A 56 8.25 -24.63 -27.65
C ILE A 56 6.78 -24.96 -27.83
N ILE A 57 5.92 -23.94 -27.82
CA ILE A 57 4.51 -24.04 -28.16
C ILE A 57 4.35 -23.78 -29.66
N VAL A 58 3.48 -24.53 -30.34
CA VAL A 58 3.05 -24.35 -31.74
C VAL A 58 1.52 -24.24 -31.77
N LYS A 59 0.97 -23.22 -32.41
CA LYS A 59 -0.47 -23.10 -32.73
C LYS A 59 -0.69 -23.43 -34.21
N PHE A 60 -1.70 -24.23 -34.54
CA PHE A 60 -2.16 -24.44 -35.92
C PHE A 60 -3.40 -23.57 -36.23
N LYS A 61 -3.72 -23.40 -37.51
CA LYS A 61 -4.93 -22.69 -37.93
C LYS A 61 -6.16 -23.59 -37.80
N SER A 62 -7.25 -23.04 -37.29
CA SER A 62 -8.50 -23.77 -37.05
C SER A 62 -9.16 -24.31 -38.32
N GLU A 63 -8.88 -23.74 -39.51
CA GLU A 63 -9.42 -24.27 -40.77
C GLU A 63 -8.92 -25.68 -41.11
N VAL A 64 -7.79 -26.09 -40.52
CA VAL A 64 -7.15 -27.40 -40.78
C VAL A 64 -7.84 -28.53 -40.03
N ASN A 65 -8.59 -28.22 -38.96
CA ASN A 65 -9.44 -29.15 -38.21
C ASN A 65 -8.70 -30.44 -37.78
N PHE A 66 -7.49 -30.29 -37.24
CA PHE A 66 -6.71 -31.42 -36.73
C PHE A 66 -7.35 -32.02 -35.46
N PRO A 67 -7.33 -33.35 -35.29
CA PRO A 67 -7.83 -33.98 -34.07
C PRO A 67 -6.90 -33.71 -32.89
N TYR A 68 -7.41 -33.07 -31.81
CA TYR A 68 -6.62 -32.71 -30.64
C TYR A 68 -6.11 -33.93 -29.86
N LYS A 69 -4.89 -34.37 -30.19
CA LYS A 69 -4.25 -35.58 -29.64
C LYS A 69 -2.74 -35.45 -29.63
N ASP A 70 -2.11 -36.11 -28.67
CA ASP A 70 -0.66 -36.21 -28.63
C ASP A 70 -0.16 -37.13 -29.77
N GLY A 71 0.95 -36.78 -30.41
CA GLY A 71 1.51 -37.52 -31.54
C GLY A 71 0.96 -37.14 -32.91
N LEU A 72 0.41 -35.93 -33.07
CA LEU A 72 -0.17 -35.43 -34.33
C LEU A 72 0.83 -35.46 -35.51
N GLU A 73 2.14 -35.35 -35.25
CA GLU A 73 3.19 -35.37 -36.28
C GLU A 73 3.18 -36.64 -37.14
N LYS A 74 2.67 -37.75 -36.61
CA LYS A 74 2.54 -39.03 -37.33
C LYS A 74 1.44 -39.00 -38.39
N GLN A 75 0.45 -38.12 -38.25
CA GLN A 75 -0.58 -37.91 -39.27
C GLN A 75 -0.06 -36.95 -40.35
N ILE A 76 0.57 -35.84 -39.94
CA ILE A 76 1.20 -34.85 -40.83
C ILE A 76 2.28 -35.49 -41.74
N LYS A 77 2.96 -36.55 -41.30
CA LYS A 77 3.91 -37.34 -42.12
C LYS A 77 3.29 -38.20 -43.23
N ASN A 78 2.01 -38.53 -43.13
CA ASN A 78 1.32 -39.48 -44.01
C ASN A 78 0.30 -38.80 -44.94
N GLU A 79 -0.01 -37.52 -44.70
CA GLU A 79 -0.88 -36.69 -45.52
C GLU A 79 -0.01 -35.71 -46.32
N ASP A 80 -0.36 -35.50 -47.60
CA ASP A 80 0.47 -34.76 -48.57
C ASP A 80 0.32 -33.22 -48.43
N SER A 81 0.27 -32.74 -47.18
CA SER A 81 -0.46 -31.52 -46.80
C SER A 81 0.38 -30.32 -46.31
N ASP A 82 1.62 -30.49 -45.85
CA ASP A 82 2.58 -29.38 -45.70
C ASP A 82 4.04 -29.85 -45.84
N LEU A 83 4.71 -29.40 -46.91
CA LEU A 83 6.08 -29.81 -47.23
C LEU A 83 7.15 -29.25 -46.27
N GLU A 84 6.88 -28.18 -45.51
CA GLU A 84 7.81 -27.68 -44.49
C GLU A 84 7.66 -28.46 -43.18
N LEU A 85 6.44 -28.79 -42.74
CA LEU A 85 6.24 -29.67 -41.59
C LEU A 85 6.78 -31.09 -41.85
N VAL A 86 6.54 -31.65 -43.03
CA VAL A 86 7.10 -32.95 -43.43
C VAL A 86 8.63 -32.92 -43.41
N LYS A 87 9.28 -31.81 -43.82
CA LYS A 87 10.73 -31.64 -43.66
C LYS A 87 11.15 -31.60 -42.19
N ILE A 88 10.51 -30.77 -41.36
CA ILE A 88 10.84 -30.62 -39.92
C ILE A 88 10.82 -31.98 -39.22
N PHE A 89 9.72 -32.73 -39.34
CA PHE A 89 9.59 -34.01 -38.67
C PHE A 89 10.39 -35.15 -39.34
N SER A 90 11.00 -34.92 -40.51
CA SER A 90 11.95 -35.85 -41.14
C SER A 90 13.41 -35.54 -40.79
N GLU A 91 13.75 -34.25 -40.62
CA GLU A 91 15.04 -33.75 -40.16
C GLU A 91 15.24 -34.04 -38.67
N PHE A 92 14.16 -33.93 -37.88
CA PHE A 92 14.14 -34.21 -36.45
C PHE A 92 13.05 -35.27 -36.12
N PRO A 93 13.27 -36.56 -36.43
CA PRO A 93 12.28 -37.62 -36.26
C PRO A 93 11.88 -37.89 -34.80
N GLN A 94 12.61 -37.34 -33.83
CA GLN A 94 12.34 -37.38 -32.40
C GLN A 94 11.35 -36.32 -31.89
N LEU A 95 11.02 -35.29 -32.69
CA LEU A 95 10.01 -34.30 -32.28
C LEU A 95 8.64 -34.95 -32.14
N THR A 96 7.87 -34.52 -31.15
CA THR A 96 6.47 -34.89 -30.98
C THR A 96 5.62 -33.66 -30.66
N LEU A 97 4.40 -33.62 -31.19
CA LEU A 97 3.38 -32.64 -30.83
C LEU A 97 2.57 -33.21 -29.66
N LYS A 98 2.73 -32.65 -28.46
CA LYS A 98 1.90 -32.90 -27.28
C LYS A 98 0.86 -31.78 -27.18
N ARG A 99 -0.29 -31.99 -26.54
CA ARG A 99 -1.31 -30.92 -26.38
C ARG A 99 -0.85 -29.87 -25.35
N LEU A 100 -1.16 -28.58 -25.59
CA LEU A 100 -0.92 -27.50 -24.63
C LEU A 100 -1.86 -27.58 -23.42
N PHE A 101 -3.17 -27.62 -23.68
CA PHE A 101 -4.18 -27.66 -22.63
C PHE A 101 -4.44 -29.11 -22.23
N THR A 102 -3.98 -29.45 -21.03
CA THR A 102 -4.06 -30.81 -20.46
C THR A 102 -4.70 -30.84 -19.08
N SER A 103 -4.96 -29.69 -18.46
CA SER A 103 -5.53 -29.57 -17.11
C SER A 103 -7.07 -29.63 -17.04
N VAL A 104 -7.74 -29.66 -18.19
CA VAL A 104 -9.21 -29.70 -18.39
C VAL A 104 -9.50 -30.67 -19.54
N ASP A 105 -10.63 -31.40 -19.53
CA ASP A 105 -10.97 -32.30 -20.65
C ASP A 105 -11.27 -31.49 -21.94
N PRO A 106 -10.78 -31.90 -23.12
CA PRO A 106 -11.03 -31.17 -24.37
C PRO A 106 -12.51 -30.91 -24.68
N LYS A 107 -13.44 -31.76 -24.23
CA LYS A 107 -14.88 -31.53 -24.42
C LYS A 107 -15.43 -30.46 -23.48
N GLU A 108 -14.84 -30.28 -22.30
CA GLU A 108 -15.19 -29.19 -21.39
C GLU A 108 -14.65 -27.86 -21.92
N ILE A 109 -13.47 -27.87 -22.54
CA ILE A 109 -12.94 -26.74 -23.31
C ILE A 109 -13.88 -26.42 -24.49
N GLU A 110 -14.29 -27.41 -25.30
CA GLU A 110 -15.29 -27.20 -26.36
C GLU A 110 -16.62 -26.63 -25.83
N ASN A 111 -17.00 -26.91 -24.58
CA ASN A 111 -18.26 -26.42 -24.01
C ASN A 111 -18.12 -24.97 -23.52
N ILE A 112 -16.98 -24.58 -22.93
CA ILE A 112 -16.66 -23.17 -22.66
C ILE A 112 -16.69 -22.35 -23.96
N ASP A 113 -16.14 -22.91 -25.04
CA ASP A 113 -16.19 -22.36 -26.39
C ASP A 113 -17.61 -22.28 -26.97
N LYS A 114 -18.51 -23.23 -26.67
CA LYS A 114 -19.90 -23.24 -27.15
C LYS A 114 -20.78 -22.24 -26.43
N ASP A 115 -20.72 -22.19 -25.10
CA ASP A 115 -21.47 -21.22 -24.29
C ASP A 115 -21.10 -19.78 -24.70
N THR A 116 -19.84 -19.56 -25.07
CA THR A 116 -19.36 -18.29 -25.65
C THR A 116 -20.02 -17.96 -27.00
N ARG A 117 -20.14 -18.94 -27.91
CA ARG A 117 -20.66 -18.77 -29.29
C ARG A 117 -22.15 -18.40 -29.35
N GLU A 118 -22.93 -18.67 -28.32
CA GLU A 118 -24.35 -18.28 -28.29
C GLU A 118 -24.58 -16.80 -27.92
N THR A 119 -23.54 -16.04 -27.54
CA THR A 119 -23.72 -14.71 -26.94
C THR A 119 -23.49 -13.49 -27.86
N GLU A 120 -22.53 -13.48 -28.79
CA GLU A 120 -22.47 -12.49 -29.89
C GLU A 120 -21.48 -12.87 -31.03
N ASN A 121 -21.37 -12.03 -32.08
CA ASN A 121 -20.86 -12.43 -33.40
C ASN A 121 -19.32 -12.55 -33.56
N ASN A 122 -18.88 -13.72 -34.07
CA ASN A 122 -17.72 -13.94 -34.94
C ASN A 122 -16.34 -13.38 -34.54
N SER A 123 -15.71 -13.95 -33.51
CA SER A 123 -14.24 -14.05 -33.44
C SER A 123 -13.76 -15.13 -32.43
N SER A 124 -14.26 -16.37 -32.52
CA SER A 124 -13.81 -17.47 -31.65
C SER A 124 -12.48 -18.06 -32.11
N SER A 125 -11.41 -17.81 -31.38
CA SER A 125 -10.16 -18.57 -31.41
C SER A 125 -10.39 -19.95 -30.79
N ASN A 126 -9.92 -21.01 -31.45
CA ASN A 126 -10.07 -22.39 -30.97
C ASN A 126 -8.89 -22.77 -30.07
N LEU A 127 -9.16 -22.98 -28.77
CA LEU A 127 -8.13 -23.37 -27.80
C LEU A 127 -7.51 -24.75 -28.12
N LEU A 128 -8.20 -25.60 -28.87
CA LEU A 128 -7.75 -26.95 -29.23
C LEU A 128 -6.80 -27.01 -30.45
N ASP A 129 -6.19 -25.88 -30.85
CA ASP A 129 -5.17 -25.85 -31.91
C ASP A 129 -3.72 -25.69 -31.39
N TYR A 130 -3.53 -25.59 -30.06
CA TYR A 130 -2.21 -25.36 -29.43
C TYR A 130 -1.52 -26.64 -28.93
N TYR A 131 -0.24 -26.79 -29.25
CA TYR A 131 0.62 -27.95 -28.95
C TYR A 131 1.98 -27.56 -28.35
N ILE A 132 2.57 -28.42 -27.53
CA ILE A 132 3.94 -28.35 -27.00
C ILE A 132 4.84 -29.27 -27.83
N VAL A 133 6.08 -28.83 -28.07
CA VAL A 133 7.16 -29.59 -28.71
C VAL A 133 8.44 -29.43 -27.87
N GLU A 134 9.00 -30.54 -27.38
CA GLU A 134 10.30 -30.55 -26.72
C GLU A 134 11.43 -30.28 -27.72
N VAL A 135 12.32 -29.35 -27.39
CA VAL A 135 13.44 -28.90 -28.22
C VAL A 135 14.62 -29.85 -28.03
N PRO A 136 14.99 -30.67 -29.03
CA PRO A 136 16.04 -31.66 -28.85
C PRO A 136 17.42 -30.98 -28.81
N ASN A 137 18.29 -31.42 -27.89
CA ASN A 137 19.71 -31.03 -27.67
C ASN A 137 20.64 -30.73 -28.89
N LYS A 138 20.19 -30.95 -30.14
CA LYS A 138 20.93 -30.67 -31.40
C LYS A 138 20.43 -29.43 -32.16
N VAL A 139 19.37 -28.78 -31.70
CA VAL A 139 18.79 -27.57 -32.31
C VAL A 139 18.35 -26.63 -31.17
N THR A 140 18.45 -25.31 -31.36
CA THR A 140 17.96 -24.35 -30.35
C THR A 140 16.47 -24.12 -30.50
N ALA A 141 15.81 -23.63 -29.45
CA ALA A 141 14.38 -23.33 -29.47
C ALA A 141 14.01 -22.38 -30.63
N GLU A 142 14.79 -21.30 -30.80
CA GLU A 142 14.58 -20.29 -31.85
C GLU A 142 14.81 -20.89 -33.24
N THR A 143 15.83 -21.74 -33.41
CA THR A 143 16.12 -22.41 -34.68
C THR A 143 15.00 -23.38 -35.08
N LEU A 144 14.32 -23.98 -34.10
CA LEU A 144 13.17 -24.85 -34.33
C LEU A 144 11.88 -24.04 -34.58
N MET A 145 11.65 -22.98 -33.80
CA MET A 145 10.58 -21.98 -34.03
C MET A 145 10.64 -21.43 -35.47
N ASP A 146 11.80 -20.99 -35.94
CA ASP A 146 12.02 -20.43 -37.28
C ASP A 146 11.88 -21.44 -38.43
N LYS A 147 11.80 -22.74 -38.12
CA LYS A 147 11.34 -23.74 -39.09
C LYS A 147 9.82 -23.84 -39.07
N PHE A 148 9.19 -23.97 -37.90
CA PHE A 148 7.72 -24.05 -37.77
C PHE A 148 7.01 -22.84 -38.41
N LYS A 149 7.56 -21.61 -38.27
CA LYS A 149 7.05 -20.37 -38.91
C LYS A 149 6.96 -20.40 -40.45
N LYS A 150 7.51 -21.43 -41.12
CA LYS A 150 7.48 -21.57 -42.59
C LYS A 150 6.32 -22.42 -43.10
N SER A 151 5.70 -23.20 -42.22
CA SER A 151 4.46 -23.91 -42.52
C SER A 151 3.34 -22.91 -42.78
N TYR A 152 2.46 -23.22 -43.73
CA TYR A 152 1.26 -22.41 -43.95
C TYR A 152 0.08 -22.86 -43.08
N LEU A 153 0.20 -24.00 -42.39
CA LEU A 153 -0.75 -24.53 -41.41
C LEU A 153 -0.50 -24.00 -39.99
N VAL A 154 0.73 -23.60 -39.68
CA VAL A 154 1.08 -22.95 -38.40
C VAL A 154 0.55 -21.52 -38.37
N GLU A 155 0.00 -21.14 -37.22
CA GLU A 155 -0.43 -19.78 -36.88
C GLU A 155 0.68 -19.08 -36.06
N GLU A 156 1.18 -19.70 -34.98
CA GLU A 156 2.18 -19.12 -34.06
C GLU A 156 3.14 -20.15 -33.45
N VAL A 157 4.31 -19.71 -32.93
CA VAL A 157 5.27 -20.58 -32.21
C VAL A 157 6.23 -19.81 -31.25
N TYR A 158 6.41 -20.26 -29.99
CA TYR A 158 7.14 -19.59 -28.85
C TYR A 158 7.60 -20.59 -27.74
N MET A 159 8.03 -20.21 -26.50
CA MET A 159 8.61 -21.11 -25.43
C MET A 159 7.80 -21.28 -24.09
N GLN A 160 8.19 -22.21 -23.17
CA GLN A 160 7.43 -22.67 -21.95
C GLN A 160 8.29 -23.15 -20.69
N GLU A 161 7.90 -22.89 -19.40
CA GLU A 161 8.60 -23.31 -18.11
C GLU A 161 7.90 -24.43 -17.22
N LYS A 162 7.71 -24.45 -15.85
CA LYS A 162 7.76 -25.76 -15.05
C LYS A 162 6.81 -26.42 -13.88
N PRO A 163 5.92 -25.89 -12.96
CA PRO A 163 5.45 -26.68 -11.70
C PRO A 163 3.96 -26.73 -10.99
N THR A 164 3.32 -27.84 -10.43
CA THR A 164 2.04 -27.99 -9.50
C THR A 164 2.17 -28.72 -8.06
N LEU A 165 1.31 -28.79 -6.96
CA LEU A 165 -0.05 -28.33 -6.39
C LEU A 165 -0.26 -28.54 -4.79
N LEU A 166 -1.38 -28.51 -3.96
CA LEU A 166 -2.91 -28.40 -3.96
C LEU A 166 -3.70 -27.61 -2.77
N PRO A 167 -4.62 -28.10 -1.86
CA PRO A 167 -5.97 -27.52 -1.42
C PRO A 167 -6.17 -27.01 0.08
N GLU A 168 -7.32 -26.62 0.71
CA GLU A 168 -8.66 -25.91 0.46
C GLU A 168 -9.51 -25.71 1.80
N VAL A 169 -10.67 -24.98 1.79
CA VAL A 169 -11.84 -24.90 2.77
C VAL A 169 -11.70 -24.10 4.13
N GLN A 170 -12.65 -23.31 4.72
CA GLN A 170 -13.66 -22.24 4.37
C GLN A 170 -14.35 -21.61 5.67
N LEU A 171 -15.33 -20.66 5.53
CA LEU A 171 -16.41 -20.11 6.45
C LEU A 171 -16.21 -18.83 7.35
N PRO A 172 -17.10 -17.78 7.30
CA PRO A 172 -16.93 -16.47 8.01
C PRO A 172 -18.12 -15.90 8.88
N THR A 173 -17.88 -14.78 9.57
CA THR A 173 -18.89 -13.83 10.16
C THR A 173 -18.53 -12.36 9.92
N VAL A 174 -19.51 -11.43 9.98
CA VAL A 174 -19.36 -10.00 9.56
C VAL A 174 -19.73 -8.99 10.65
N SER A 175 -18.80 -8.08 10.96
CA SER A 175 -19.03 -6.74 11.53
C SER A 175 -17.69 -5.98 11.53
N LEU A 176 -17.22 -5.51 10.37
CA LEU A 176 -15.86 -5.00 10.21
C LEU A 176 -15.55 -3.82 11.17
N ASN A 177 -14.42 -3.89 11.87
CA ASN A 177 -13.92 -2.80 12.73
C ASN A 177 -12.45 -2.43 12.40
N PRO A 178 -12.18 -1.85 11.22
CA PRO A 178 -10.81 -1.56 10.73
C PRO A 178 -9.93 -0.72 11.66
N TYR A 179 -10.48 -0.12 12.72
CA TYR A 179 -9.73 0.67 13.70
C TYR A 179 -9.24 -0.14 14.91
N ASP A 180 -9.49 -1.46 14.99
CA ASP A 180 -8.78 -2.35 15.92
C ASP A 180 -7.69 -3.24 15.28
N ASP A 181 -7.56 -3.23 13.95
CA ASP A 181 -6.39 -3.77 13.21
C ASP A 181 -5.23 -2.74 13.20
N PRO A 182 -4.06 -3.00 13.82
CA PRO A 182 -3.07 -1.96 14.15
C PRO A 182 -2.45 -1.16 12.98
N ARG A 183 -2.47 -1.67 11.75
CA ARG A 183 -1.82 -1.05 10.58
C ARG A 183 -2.76 -0.28 9.67
N PHE A 184 -4.08 -0.34 9.88
CA PHE A 184 -5.08 0.30 9.01
C PHE A 184 -4.81 1.80 8.75
N LEU A 185 -4.27 2.53 9.73
CA LEU A 185 -3.92 3.95 9.58
C LEU A 185 -2.83 4.19 8.50
N ASN A 186 -1.98 3.19 8.22
CA ASN A 186 -0.96 3.22 7.18
C ASN A 186 -1.49 2.85 5.79
N GLN A 187 -2.57 2.05 5.71
CA GLN A 187 -3.19 1.57 4.47
C GLN A 187 -3.94 2.71 3.75
N GLY A 188 -3.19 3.73 3.30
CA GLY A 188 -3.73 4.98 2.80
C GLY A 188 -4.61 4.85 1.56
N TYR A 189 -4.43 3.79 0.77
CA TYR A 189 -5.27 3.42 -0.36
C TYR A 189 -6.72 3.11 0.03
N LEU A 190 -7.00 2.75 1.30
CA LEU A 190 -8.36 2.48 1.80
C LEU A 190 -9.14 3.77 2.12
N LYS A 191 -8.46 4.91 2.27
CA LYS A 191 -9.03 6.19 2.70
C LYS A 191 -9.94 6.80 1.63
N GLU A 192 -10.70 7.81 2.01
CA GLU A 192 -11.62 8.50 1.09
C GLU A 192 -10.90 9.17 -0.09
N ALA A 193 -11.60 9.30 -1.21
CA ALA A 193 -11.15 10.11 -2.33
C ALA A 193 -10.99 11.58 -1.89
N PRO A 194 -9.93 12.30 -2.34
CA PRO A 194 -9.03 11.94 -3.43
C PRO A 194 -7.79 11.15 -3.02
N TYR A 195 -7.70 10.62 -1.78
CA TYR A 195 -6.50 9.91 -1.31
C TYR A 195 -6.50 8.41 -1.67
N GLY A 196 -7.65 7.75 -1.55
CA GLY A 196 -7.81 6.31 -1.77
C GLY A 196 -9.15 5.95 -2.41
N ILE A 197 -9.47 4.65 -2.39
CA ILE A 197 -10.68 4.08 -3.02
C ILE A 197 -11.93 4.12 -2.15
N ASN A 198 -11.83 4.61 -0.90
CA ASN A 198 -12.96 4.73 0.03
C ASN A 198 -13.60 3.38 0.44
N ALA A 199 -12.76 2.38 0.75
CA ALA A 199 -13.19 1.02 1.05
C ALA A 199 -14.17 0.96 2.24
N SER A 200 -13.98 1.81 3.26
CA SER A 200 -14.87 1.89 4.42
C SER A 200 -16.31 2.32 4.10
N TYR A 201 -16.54 3.01 2.98
CA TYR A 201 -17.90 3.26 2.50
C TYR A 201 -18.53 1.98 1.92
N ALA A 202 -17.79 1.21 1.13
CA ALA A 202 -18.29 -0.07 0.60
C ALA A 202 -18.62 -1.06 1.74
N TRP A 203 -17.79 -1.14 2.77
CA TRP A 203 -18.04 -1.97 3.97
C TRP A 203 -19.32 -1.62 4.73
N SER A 204 -19.84 -0.39 4.58
CA SER A 204 -21.12 0.03 5.16
C SER A 204 -22.34 -0.40 4.32
N ILE A 205 -22.12 -1.01 3.15
CA ILE A 205 -23.14 -1.57 2.27
C ILE A 205 -23.03 -3.09 2.33
N LYS A 206 -24.15 -3.78 2.52
CA LYS A 206 -24.17 -5.25 2.59
C LYS A 206 -23.59 -5.88 1.30
N GLY A 207 -22.59 -6.75 1.46
CA GLY A 207 -21.82 -7.35 0.37
C GLY A 207 -20.56 -6.56 -0.05
N GLY A 208 -20.40 -5.30 0.36
CA GLY A 208 -19.22 -4.49 0.04
C GLY A 208 -17.95 -4.88 0.80
N ASP A 209 -18.07 -5.78 1.77
CA ASP A 209 -16.99 -6.57 2.39
C ASP A 209 -16.49 -7.73 1.50
N GLY A 210 -17.02 -7.87 0.29
CA GLY A 210 -16.73 -8.95 -0.66
C GLY A 210 -17.54 -10.22 -0.43
N LYS A 211 -18.42 -10.27 0.58
CA LYS A 211 -19.17 -11.47 0.92
C LYS A 211 -20.03 -11.95 -0.26
N GLY A 212 -19.89 -13.23 -0.60
CA GLY A 212 -20.60 -13.86 -1.73
C GLY A 212 -19.86 -13.79 -3.08
N THR A 213 -18.64 -13.25 -3.10
CA THR A 213 -17.73 -13.32 -4.26
C THR A 213 -16.60 -14.31 -4.03
N THR A 214 -16.05 -14.84 -5.12
CA THR A 214 -14.71 -15.44 -5.12
C THR A 214 -13.70 -14.41 -5.66
N PHE A 215 -12.59 -14.22 -4.95
CA PHE A 215 -11.41 -13.52 -5.45
C PHE A 215 -10.29 -14.55 -5.67
N VAL A 216 -9.61 -14.47 -6.82
CA VAL A 216 -8.48 -15.33 -7.18
C VAL A 216 -7.30 -14.47 -7.59
N ASP A 217 -6.16 -14.71 -6.95
CA ASP A 217 -4.88 -14.12 -7.35
C ASP A 217 -4.07 -15.12 -8.21
N MET A 218 -3.53 -14.64 -9.34
CA MET A 218 -2.66 -15.42 -10.22
C MET A 218 -1.22 -14.92 -10.16
N GLU A 219 -0.36 -15.71 -9.52
CA GLU A 219 0.99 -15.34 -9.11
C GLU A 219 1.94 -16.56 -9.19
N TYR A 220 3.12 -16.50 -8.59
CA TYR A 220 4.10 -17.58 -8.51
C TYR A 220 4.10 -18.28 -7.12
N GLY A 221 3.72 -17.59 -6.05
CA GLY A 221 3.76 -18.14 -4.69
C GLY A 221 3.20 -17.22 -3.59
N TRP A 222 2.81 -17.81 -2.47
CA TRP A 222 2.11 -17.16 -1.35
C TRP A 222 2.41 -17.85 -0.01
N LEU A 223 2.40 -17.12 1.10
CA LEU A 223 2.37 -17.67 2.46
C LEU A 223 0.92 -17.77 2.93
N LEU A 224 0.26 -18.87 2.54
CA LEU A 224 -1.19 -19.09 2.74
C LEU A 224 -1.60 -19.18 4.23
N ASP A 225 -0.65 -19.42 5.12
CA ASP A 225 -0.80 -19.51 6.58
C ASP A 225 -0.12 -18.34 7.32
N HIS A 226 0.04 -17.20 6.65
CA HIS A 226 0.31 -15.90 7.28
C HIS A 226 -0.79 -15.59 8.32
N GLU A 227 -0.44 -14.98 9.46
CA GLU A 227 -1.37 -14.79 10.60
C GLU A 227 -2.65 -14.04 10.21
N ASP A 228 -2.53 -13.10 9.26
CA ASP A 228 -3.61 -12.28 8.70
C ASP A 228 -4.47 -12.94 7.61
N LEU A 229 -4.13 -14.17 7.18
CA LEU A 229 -4.78 -14.88 6.08
C LEU A 229 -5.23 -16.31 6.46
N VAL A 230 -4.84 -16.80 7.65
CA VAL A 230 -4.97 -18.20 8.04
C VAL A 230 -6.42 -18.68 8.21
N ASN A 231 -7.37 -17.79 8.53
CA ASN A 231 -8.79 -18.11 8.64
C ASN A 231 -9.58 -17.83 7.35
N GLN A 232 -9.03 -17.06 6.40
CA GLN A 232 -9.51 -17.05 5.00
C GLN A 232 -9.43 -18.44 4.37
N LYS A 233 -8.44 -19.25 4.79
CA LYS A 233 -8.21 -20.64 4.36
C LYS A 233 -8.07 -20.72 2.84
N VAL A 234 -7.11 -19.93 2.34
CA VAL A 234 -6.89 -19.63 0.93
C VAL A 234 -6.70 -20.90 0.11
N GLU A 235 -7.60 -21.12 -0.86
CA GLU A 235 -7.60 -22.28 -1.75
C GLU A 235 -6.62 -22.09 -2.91
N LEU A 236 -5.53 -22.87 -2.97
CA LEU A 236 -4.77 -23.00 -4.21
C LEU A 236 -5.52 -23.94 -5.18
N ILE A 237 -5.84 -23.44 -6.39
CA ILE A 237 -6.63 -24.13 -7.43
C ILE A 237 -5.73 -25.06 -8.26
N SER A 238 -4.73 -24.47 -8.92
CA SER A 238 -3.74 -25.16 -9.74
C SER A 238 -2.38 -24.45 -9.69
N GLY A 239 -1.28 -25.17 -9.93
CA GLY A 239 0.11 -24.65 -9.87
C GLY A 239 0.86 -24.83 -8.53
N ARG A 240 2.20 -24.76 -8.51
CA ARG A 240 3.01 -24.82 -7.26
C ARG A 240 2.98 -23.47 -6.59
N ASN A 241 2.98 -23.50 -5.28
CA ASN A 241 3.28 -22.35 -4.46
C ASN A 241 4.82 -22.27 -4.31
N ILE A 242 5.49 -21.40 -5.07
CA ILE A 242 6.96 -21.38 -5.14
C ILE A 242 7.57 -20.47 -4.07
N ASP A 243 8.44 -21.06 -3.25
CA ASP A 243 9.13 -20.46 -2.12
C ASP A 243 9.83 -19.14 -2.48
N GLN A 244 10.57 -19.10 -3.59
CA GLN A 244 11.31 -17.92 -4.05
C GLN A 244 10.43 -16.68 -4.27
N HIS A 245 9.13 -16.86 -4.52
CA HIS A 245 8.21 -15.77 -4.88
C HIS A 245 7.16 -15.44 -3.82
N VAL A 246 7.08 -16.18 -2.71
CA VAL A 246 6.02 -16.03 -1.68
C VAL A 246 5.83 -14.60 -1.20
N GLY A 247 6.89 -13.81 -1.12
CA GLY A 247 6.85 -12.43 -0.64
C GLY A 247 5.96 -11.52 -1.49
N HIS A 248 5.86 -11.78 -2.80
CA HIS A 248 5.05 -10.98 -3.71
C HIS A 248 3.55 -11.34 -3.58
N GLY A 249 3.14 -12.57 -3.90
CA GLY A 249 1.73 -12.97 -3.78
C GLY A 249 1.15 -12.81 -2.36
N THR A 250 1.96 -12.97 -1.30
CA THR A 250 1.50 -12.63 0.08
C THR A 250 1.19 -11.14 0.23
N SER A 251 1.94 -10.26 -0.43
CA SER A 251 1.68 -8.80 -0.44
C SER A 251 0.43 -8.45 -1.26
N VAL A 252 0.16 -9.19 -2.33
CA VAL A 252 -1.06 -9.04 -3.15
C VAL A 252 -2.31 -9.47 -2.36
N LEU A 253 -2.27 -10.64 -1.72
CA LEU A 253 -3.36 -11.16 -0.90
C LEU A 253 -3.72 -10.23 0.28
N GLY A 254 -2.75 -9.61 0.95
CA GLY A 254 -3.04 -8.73 2.09
C GLY A 254 -3.88 -7.50 1.73
N ILE A 255 -3.69 -6.95 0.54
CA ILE A 255 -4.43 -5.78 0.05
C ILE A 255 -5.92 -6.11 -0.15
N VAL A 256 -6.23 -7.31 -0.65
CA VAL A 256 -7.61 -7.71 -0.95
C VAL A 256 -8.27 -8.41 0.24
N SER A 257 -7.51 -9.21 0.99
CA SER A 257 -8.05 -10.29 1.81
C SER A 257 -7.37 -10.49 3.17
N ALA A 258 -6.52 -9.59 3.64
CA ALA A 258 -6.17 -9.57 5.07
C ALA A 258 -7.46 -9.48 5.91
N GLU A 259 -7.47 -10.15 7.05
CA GLU A 259 -8.69 -10.33 7.85
C GLU A 259 -9.08 -9.08 8.64
N ASP A 260 -10.17 -9.19 9.39
CA ASP A 260 -10.67 -8.20 10.36
C ASP A 260 -10.62 -8.93 11.71
N ASN A 261 -9.49 -8.79 12.41
CA ASN A 261 -9.04 -9.76 13.42
C ASN A 261 -8.29 -9.16 14.64
N LYS A 262 -7.93 -7.86 14.62
CA LYS A 262 -7.11 -7.10 15.60
C LYS A 262 -5.60 -7.28 15.51
N ILE A 263 -5.12 -7.73 14.37
CA ILE A 263 -3.72 -7.96 14.03
C ILE A 263 -3.48 -7.28 12.68
N GLY A 264 -2.24 -6.89 12.39
CA GLY A 264 -1.86 -6.51 11.04
C GLY A 264 -2.74 -5.48 10.33
N ASN A 265 -3.20 -5.86 9.13
CA ASN A 265 -3.89 -5.06 8.13
C ASN A 265 -5.32 -5.58 7.91
N ILE A 266 -6.21 -4.74 7.37
CA ILE A 266 -7.51 -5.18 6.85
C ILE A 266 -7.56 -5.13 5.32
N GLY A 267 -8.03 -6.19 4.68
CA GLY A 267 -8.21 -6.26 3.24
C GLY A 267 -9.39 -5.41 2.73
N ILE A 268 -9.40 -5.07 1.44
CA ILE A 268 -10.52 -4.34 0.81
C ILE A 268 -11.81 -5.19 0.78
N ALA A 269 -11.68 -6.51 0.60
CA ALA A 269 -12.77 -7.47 0.50
C ALA A 269 -12.57 -8.65 1.47
N PRO A 270 -12.50 -8.40 2.80
CA PRO A 270 -11.99 -9.34 3.80
C PRO A 270 -12.95 -10.50 4.11
N LYS A 271 -14.10 -10.60 3.43
CA LYS A 271 -15.09 -11.68 3.57
C LYS A 271 -15.43 -12.37 2.23
N ALA A 272 -14.67 -12.09 1.16
CA ALA A 272 -14.71 -12.87 -0.09
C ALA A 272 -14.12 -14.27 0.11
N LYS A 273 -14.50 -15.27 -0.71
CA LYS A 273 -13.75 -16.54 -0.75
C LYS A 273 -12.45 -16.29 -1.49
N VAL A 274 -11.33 -16.46 -0.81
CA VAL A 274 -9.99 -16.32 -1.39
C VAL A 274 -9.55 -17.63 -2.03
N LYS A 275 -9.11 -17.57 -3.29
CA LYS A 275 -8.34 -18.62 -3.94
C LYS A 275 -7.05 -18.04 -4.54
N VAL A 276 -6.15 -18.91 -4.97
CA VAL A 276 -4.94 -18.57 -5.72
C VAL A 276 -4.68 -19.59 -6.83
N VAL A 277 -3.99 -19.18 -7.89
CA VAL A 277 -3.67 -20.04 -9.03
C VAL A 277 -2.30 -19.70 -9.59
N SER A 278 -1.40 -20.68 -9.70
CA SER A 278 -0.02 -20.40 -10.12
C SER A 278 0.14 -20.53 -11.63
N GLN A 279 0.84 -19.56 -12.23
CA GLN A 279 1.22 -19.54 -13.66
C GLN A 279 2.18 -20.69 -14.00
N ILE A 280 2.97 -21.00 -12.99
CA ILE A 280 3.76 -22.18 -12.66
C ILE A 280 2.81 -23.41 -12.58
N ARG A 281 2.97 -24.45 -13.45
CA ARG A 281 2.00 -25.56 -13.71
C ARG A 281 2.54 -27.00 -13.69
N GLY A 282 1.62 -27.94 -13.50
CA GLY A 282 1.70 -29.37 -13.79
C GLY A 282 2.89 -30.18 -13.24
N ASP A 283 3.15 -31.24 -13.98
CA ASP A 283 4.46 -31.81 -14.27
C ASP A 283 5.66 -30.86 -14.03
N GLY A 284 5.69 -29.79 -14.83
CA GLY A 284 6.77 -29.56 -15.79
C GLY A 284 6.42 -28.47 -16.82
N SER A 285 5.41 -27.64 -16.56
CA SER A 285 4.91 -26.56 -17.44
C SER A 285 4.82 -25.17 -16.71
N TYR A 286 5.00 -24.03 -17.39
CA TYR A 286 4.63 -22.67 -16.94
C TYR A 286 3.90 -22.10 -18.13
N ASN A 287 2.67 -21.69 -17.88
CA ASN A 287 1.71 -21.49 -18.92
C ASN A 287 0.62 -20.61 -18.31
N THR A 288 0.82 -19.30 -18.41
CA THR A 288 -0.12 -18.29 -17.95
C THR A 288 -1.51 -18.51 -18.58
N ALA A 289 -1.58 -18.95 -19.84
CA ALA A 289 -2.85 -19.27 -20.49
C ALA A 289 -3.56 -20.49 -19.87
N ASP A 290 -2.87 -21.61 -19.57
CA ASP A 290 -3.48 -22.75 -18.86
C ASP A 290 -3.81 -22.42 -17.39
N ALA A 291 -3.04 -21.55 -16.72
CA ALA A 291 -3.42 -21.03 -15.40
C ALA A 291 -4.73 -20.24 -15.45
N ILE A 292 -4.87 -19.34 -16.44
CA ILE A 292 -6.10 -18.58 -16.67
C ILE A 292 -7.26 -19.52 -17.02
N ILE A 293 -7.11 -20.42 -18.01
CA ILE A 293 -8.18 -21.37 -18.38
C ILE A 293 -8.58 -22.27 -17.22
N ASN A 294 -7.63 -22.74 -16.40
CA ASN A 294 -7.94 -23.59 -15.25
C ASN A 294 -8.65 -22.81 -14.12
N ALA A 295 -8.26 -21.55 -13.88
CA ALA A 295 -9.00 -20.66 -12.98
C ALA A 295 -10.40 -20.37 -13.53
N VAL A 296 -10.51 -20.05 -14.82
CA VAL A 296 -11.77 -19.80 -15.54
C VAL A 296 -12.71 -21.00 -15.46
N HIS A 297 -12.21 -22.23 -15.61
CA HIS A 297 -12.98 -23.45 -15.39
C HIS A 297 -13.57 -23.49 -13.96
N ASN A 298 -12.73 -23.24 -12.95
CA ASN A 298 -13.07 -23.29 -11.51
C ASN A 298 -13.87 -22.08 -10.98
N LEU A 299 -14.20 -21.10 -11.82
CA LEU A 299 -14.87 -19.86 -11.46
C LEU A 299 -16.24 -19.68 -12.13
N GLN A 300 -17.06 -18.82 -11.52
CA GLN A 300 -18.41 -18.48 -11.97
C GLN A 300 -18.47 -17.02 -12.46
N ALA A 301 -19.52 -16.68 -13.21
CA ALA A 301 -19.74 -15.31 -13.66
C ALA A 301 -19.75 -14.34 -12.47
N GLY A 302 -19.03 -13.22 -12.61
CA GLY A 302 -18.90 -12.19 -11.58
C GLY A 302 -17.97 -12.51 -10.41
N ASP A 303 -17.25 -13.64 -10.43
CA ASP A 303 -16.06 -13.81 -9.61
C ASP A 303 -14.86 -13.07 -10.25
N ILE A 304 -13.81 -12.82 -9.46
CA ILE A 304 -12.70 -11.94 -9.80
C ILE A 304 -11.42 -12.77 -9.95
N LEU A 305 -10.72 -12.62 -11.07
CA LEU A 305 -9.41 -13.20 -11.34
C LEU A 305 -8.41 -12.07 -11.61
N LEU A 306 -7.45 -11.89 -10.70
CA LEU A 306 -6.35 -10.96 -10.85
C LEU A 306 -5.16 -11.65 -11.52
N LEU A 307 -4.57 -10.99 -12.52
CA LEU A 307 -3.38 -11.43 -13.23
C LEU A 307 -2.19 -10.56 -12.84
N GLU A 308 -1.41 -11.01 -11.86
CA GLU A 308 -0.13 -10.42 -11.49
C GLU A 308 0.99 -11.06 -12.32
N ALA A 309 1.05 -10.61 -13.57
CA ALA A 309 1.96 -11.11 -14.57
C ALA A 309 2.40 -9.97 -15.50
N GLN A 310 3.56 -10.13 -16.13
CA GLN A 310 4.05 -9.21 -17.14
C GLN A 310 4.87 -9.98 -18.19
N ALA A 311 4.74 -9.61 -19.46
CA ALA A 311 5.38 -10.28 -20.58
C ALA A 311 6.59 -9.50 -21.12
N SER A 312 7.60 -10.24 -21.57
CA SER A 312 8.59 -9.75 -22.54
C SER A 312 8.02 -9.90 -23.96
N TYR A 313 8.44 -9.05 -24.90
CA TYR A 313 8.01 -9.16 -26.30
C TYR A 313 9.14 -8.82 -27.29
N ASP A 314 9.13 -9.51 -28.43
CA ASP A 314 10.13 -9.36 -29.49
C ASP A 314 10.20 -7.90 -29.97
N GLY A 315 11.41 -7.33 -30.00
CA GLY A 315 11.63 -5.93 -30.42
C GLY A 315 11.37 -4.86 -29.35
N TYR A 316 10.83 -5.21 -28.18
CA TYR A 316 10.65 -4.26 -27.06
C TYR A 316 11.80 -4.31 -26.03
N GLY A 317 12.63 -5.36 -26.05
CA GLY A 317 13.79 -5.54 -25.17
C GLY A 317 13.36 -5.76 -23.71
N ASP A 318 14.15 -5.24 -22.77
CA ASP A 318 13.93 -5.40 -21.31
C ASP A 318 12.68 -4.65 -20.77
N LYS A 319 11.77 -4.21 -21.64
CA LYS A 319 10.57 -3.44 -21.30
C LYS A 319 9.34 -4.32 -21.20
N TYR A 320 8.92 -4.57 -19.96
CA TYR A 320 7.72 -5.36 -19.67
C TYR A 320 6.42 -4.74 -20.23
N LEU A 321 5.59 -5.61 -20.80
CA LEU A 321 4.27 -5.33 -21.35
C LEU A 321 3.19 -6.11 -20.57
N PRO A 322 1.90 -5.72 -20.68
CA PRO A 322 0.80 -6.53 -20.17
C PRO A 322 0.84 -7.93 -20.80
N VAL A 323 0.27 -8.94 -20.16
CA VAL A 323 0.36 -10.32 -20.67
C VAL A 323 -0.55 -10.59 -21.86
N GLU A 324 -1.62 -9.81 -22.06
CA GLU A 324 -2.48 -9.89 -23.25
C GLU A 324 -1.77 -9.55 -24.59
N VAL A 325 -0.48 -9.20 -24.59
CA VAL A 325 0.33 -9.12 -25.82
C VAL A 325 0.68 -10.50 -26.40
N GLN A 326 0.66 -11.57 -25.59
CA GLN A 326 0.82 -12.94 -26.06
C GLN A 326 -0.55 -13.49 -26.47
N PRO A 327 -0.75 -13.95 -27.72
CA PRO A 327 -2.09 -14.25 -28.23
C PRO A 327 -2.81 -15.42 -27.55
N ASP A 328 -2.08 -16.41 -27.02
CA ASP A 328 -2.63 -17.47 -26.16
C ASP A 328 -3.19 -16.93 -24.84
N ILE A 329 -2.50 -15.96 -24.23
CA ILE A 329 -2.97 -15.30 -23.00
C ILE A 329 -4.15 -14.38 -23.33
N PHE A 330 -4.11 -13.67 -24.45
CA PHE A 330 -5.25 -12.89 -24.95
C PHE A 330 -6.50 -13.77 -25.12
N ASP A 331 -6.36 -14.91 -25.80
CA ASP A 331 -7.45 -15.87 -26.06
C ASP A 331 -7.99 -16.46 -24.74
N ALA A 332 -7.10 -16.79 -23.78
CA ALA A 332 -7.49 -17.28 -22.45
C ALA A 332 -8.23 -16.22 -21.59
N ILE A 333 -7.77 -14.97 -21.61
CA ILE A 333 -8.45 -13.85 -20.96
C ILE A 333 -9.84 -13.64 -21.57
N ARG A 334 -9.92 -13.65 -22.91
CA ARG A 334 -11.16 -13.47 -23.67
C ARG A 334 -12.21 -14.49 -23.25
N ALA A 335 -11.88 -15.79 -23.29
CA ALA A 335 -12.75 -16.89 -22.85
C ALA A 335 -13.21 -16.73 -21.39
N GLY A 336 -12.34 -16.25 -20.49
CA GLY A 336 -12.70 -15.91 -19.11
C GLY A 336 -13.76 -14.81 -19.02
N THR A 337 -13.60 -13.72 -19.78
CA THR A 337 -14.57 -12.62 -19.76
C THR A 337 -15.88 -12.92 -20.50
N ASP A 338 -15.86 -13.80 -21.49
CA ASP A 338 -17.08 -14.31 -22.14
C ASP A 338 -17.88 -15.24 -21.21
N LYS A 339 -17.20 -16.07 -20.41
CA LYS A 339 -17.80 -16.77 -19.25
C LYS A 339 -18.29 -15.80 -18.15
N GLY A 340 -18.02 -14.50 -18.28
CA GLY A 340 -18.48 -13.45 -17.37
C GLY A 340 -17.60 -13.22 -16.15
N ILE A 341 -16.38 -13.76 -16.11
CA ILE A 341 -15.42 -13.57 -15.01
C ILE A 341 -14.76 -12.20 -15.14
N ILE A 342 -14.60 -11.51 -14.01
CA ILE A 342 -13.92 -10.21 -13.95
C ILE A 342 -12.41 -10.46 -13.96
N VAL A 343 -11.79 -10.38 -15.13
CA VAL A 343 -10.33 -10.40 -15.25
C VAL A 343 -9.76 -9.01 -14.98
N ILE A 344 -8.86 -8.90 -14.01
CA ILE A 344 -8.08 -7.70 -13.68
C ILE A 344 -6.64 -7.98 -14.12
N GLU A 345 -6.02 -7.07 -14.89
CA GLU A 345 -4.67 -7.30 -15.45
C GLU A 345 -3.70 -6.19 -15.07
N ALA A 346 -2.54 -6.56 -14.51
CA ALA A 346 -1.45 -5.63 -14.26
C ALA A 346 -0.93 -5.04 -15.59
N GLY A 347 -0.96 -3.70 -15.73
CA GLY A 347 -0.50 -3.02 -16.95
C GLY A 347 1.01 -3.12 -17.23
N ALA A 348 1.78 -3.77 -16.35
CA ALA A 348 3.22 -3.96 -16.37
C ALA A 348 4.13 -2.70 -16.31
N ASN A 349 5.41 -2.96 -16.03
CA ASN A 349 6.37 -1.97 -15.53
C ASN A 349 7.43 -1.52 -16.57
N GLY A 350 7.10 -1.48 -17.86
CA GLY A 350 8.05 -1.18 -18.96
C GLY A 350 8.13 0.28 -19.46
N SER A 351 7.33 1.20 -18.92
CA SER A 351 7.22 2.59 -19.38
C SER A 351 6.97 2.72 -20.90
N ASN A 352 6.02 1.93 -21.40
CA ASN A 352 5.57 1.92 -22.79
C ASN A 352 4.29 2.76 -22.97
N ASP A 353 4.21 3.49 -24.09
CA ASP A 353 2.92 3.96 -24.61
C ASP A 353 2.27 2.81 -25.40
N LEU A 354 1.27 2.16 -24.82
CA LEU A 354 0.56 1.04 -25.40
C LEU A 354 -0.20 1.42 -26.68
N ASP A 355 -0.49 2.71 -26.90
CA ASP A 355 -1.03 3.17 -28.19
C ASP A 355 0.00 3.00 -29.32
N GLN A 356 1.29 2.90 -28.99
CA GLN A 356 2.38 2.66 -29.93
C GLN A 356 2.83 1.19 -30.00
N PHE A 357 2.23 0.29 -29.22
CA PHE A 357 2.50 -1.15 -29.33
C PHE A 357 2.22 -1.64 -30.76
N ARG A 358 3.04 -2.58 -31.24
CA ARG A 358 2.89 -3.30 -32.51
C ARG A 358 3.08 -4.79 -32.25
N ASP A 359 2.14 -5.60 -32.72
CA ASP A 359 2.33 -7.06 -32.75
C ASP A 359 3.38 -7.47 -33.80
N ARG A 360 3.69 -8.77 -33.88
CA ARG A 360 4.57 -9.37 -34.89
C ARG A 360 4.14 -9.11 -36.35
N ASN A 361 2.90 -8.67 -36.59
CA ASN A 361 2.35 -8.32 -37.90
C ASN A 361 2.34 -6.80 -38.19
N GLY A 362 2.80 -5.96 -37.24
CA GLY A 362 2.80 -4.51 -37.37
C GLY A 362 1.47 -3.82 -37.00
N LYS A 363 0.55 -4.52 -36.33
CA LYS A 363 -0.79 -4.03 -35.95
C LYS A 363 -0.84 -3.40 -34.57
N GLN A 364 -1.64 -2.35 -34.40
CA GLN A 364 -1.82 -1.62 -33.13
C GLN A 364 -2.90 -2.26 -32.23
N VAL A 365 -2.76 -3.55 -31.90
CA VAL A 365 -3.82 -4.33 -31.21
C VAL A 365 -4.24 -3.80 -29.83
N LEU A 366 -3.38 -3.04 -29.13
CA LEU A 366 -3.69 -2.42 -27.83
C LEU A 366 -4.28 -0.99 -27.95
N ASN A 367 -4.17 -0.32 -29.09
CA ASN A 367 -4.65 1.05 -29.23
C ASN A 367 -6.15 1.06 -29.47
N ARG A 368 -6.97 1.49 -28.49
CA ARG A 368 -8.44 1.57 -28.62
C ARG A 368 -8.94 2.47 -29.76
N ASN A 369 -8.06 3.29 -30.34
CA ASN A 369 -8.34 4.18 -31.47
C ASN A 369 -7.90 3.60 -32.83
N SER A 370 -7.34 2.38 -32.86
CA SER A 370 -6.92 1.70 -34.09
C SER A 370 -8.03 0.77 -34.62
N PRO A 371 -8.20 0.61 -35.94
CA PRO A 371 -8.99 -0.49 -36.50
C PRO A 371 -8.40 -1.89 -36.22
N ASP A 372 -7.15 -1.97 -35.76
CA ASP A 372 -6.52 -3.22 -35.31
C ASP A 372 -6.93 -3.66 -33.89
N PHE A 373 -7.66 -2.82 -33.14
CA PHE A 373 -7.87 -3.02 -31.71
C PHE A 373 -8.54 -4.36 -31.39
N LYS A 374 -7.97 -5.11 -30.44
CA LYS A 374 -8.55 -6.33 -29.88
C LYS A 374 -8.93 -6.09 -28.42
N ASP A 375 -10.19 -6.33 -28.05
CA ASP A 375 -10.63 -6.21 -26.66
C ASP A 375 -10.69 -7.59 -25.98
N SER A 376 -9.74 -7.86 -25.09
CA SER A 376 -9.69 -9.09 -24.28
C SER A 376 -10.79 -9.19 -23.23
N GLY A 377 -11.48 -8.08 -22.92
CA GLY A 377 -12.42 -7.94 -21.82
C GLY A 377 -11.80 -7.61 -20.46
N ALA A 378 -10.48 -7.78 -20.26
CA ALA A 378 -9.82 -7.52 -18.97
C ALA A 378 -9.76 -6.03 -18.60
N ILE A 379 -9.82 -5.72 -17.31
CA ILE A 379 -9.66 -4.38 -16.77
C ILE A 379 -8.16 -4.15 -16.50
N MET A 380 -7.49 -3.35 -17.33
CA MET A 380 -6.03 -3.18 -17.27
C MET A 380 -5.62 -2.00 -16.40
N ILE A 381 -4.65 -2.24 -15.50
CA ILE A 381 -4.37 -1.35 -14.36
C ILE A 381 -3.02 -0.63 -14.48
N GLY A 382 -3.04 0.71 -14.43
CA GLY A 382 -1.86 1.56 -14.31
C GLY A 382 -1.42 1.81 -12.86
N ALA A 383 -0.21 2.33 -12.68
CA ALA A 383 0.37 2.64 -11.37
C ALA A 383 0.64 4.15 -11.20
N ALA A 384 0.15 4.72 -10.09
CA ALA A 384 0.36 6.13 -9.74
C ALA A 384 0.94 6.32 -8.32
N SER A 385 1.47 7.50 -8.05
CA SER A 385 2.04 7.89 -6.75
C SER A 385 0.98 7.89 -5.65
N SER A 386 1.33 7.48 -4.43
CA SER A 386 0.39 7.52 -3.29
C SER A 386 0.04 8.95 -2.86
N THR A 387 0.93 9.90 -3.15
CA THR A 387 0.71 11.32 -2.87
C THR A 387 -0.25 11.95 -3.87
N VAL A 388 -1.22 12.70 -3.35
CA VAL A 388 -2.18 13.52 -4.12
C VAL A 388 -1.53 14.85 -4.53
N PRO A 389 -1.68 15.33 -5.78
CA PRO A 389 -2.38 14.70 -6.89
C PRO A 389 -1.60 13.52 -7.47
N HIS A 390 -2.29 12.37 -7.60
CA HIS A 390 -1.70 11.11 -8.04
C HIS A 390 -1.10 11.22 -9.45
N LYS A 391 0.22 11.11 -9.58
CA LYS A 391 0.94 11.16 -10.86
C LYS A 391 1.27 9.76 -11.32
N ARG A 392 1.22 9.47 -12.64
CA ARG A 392 1.73 8.19 -13.17
C ARG A 392 3.19 7.96 -12.72
N LEU A 393 3.46 6.78 -12.17
CA LEU A 393 4.82 6.39 -11.81
C LEU A 393 5.64 6.05 -13.05
N TRP A 394 6.93 6.39 -13.01
CA TRP A 394 7.79 6.41 -14.20
C TRP A 394 7.88 5.06 -14.93
N PHE A 395 7.74 3.95 -14.20
CA PHE A 395 7.76 2.58 -14.74
C PHE A 395 6.42 2.13 -15.35
N SER A 396 5.29 2.73 -14.95
CA SER A 396 3.97 2.30 -15.42
C SER A 396 3.86 2.46 -16.93
N ASN A 397 3.45 1.40 -17.62
CA ASN A 397 2.90 1.54 -18.96
C ASN A 397 1.65 2.45 -18.93
N TYR A 398 1.31 3.01 -20.08
CA TYR A 398 0.25 4.00 -20.25
C TYR A 398 -0.31 3.96 -21.67
N GLY A 399 -1.52 4.44 -21.90
CA GLY A 399 -2.16 4.38 -23.22
C GLY A 399 -3.68 4.29 -23.10
N SER A 400 -4.38 4.30 -24.24
CA SER A 400 -5.83 4.13 -24.28
C SER A 400 -6.31 2.76 -23.78
N ARG A 401 -5.41 1.75 -23.71
CA ARG A 401 -5.73 0.43 -23.15
C ARG A 401 -5.93 0.43 -21.62
N ILE A 402 -5.24 1.30 -20.89
CA ILE A 402 -5.31 1.35 -19.42
C ILE A 402 -6.68 1.91 -19.01
N ASP A 403 -7.44 1.13 -18.26
CA ASP A 403 -8.82 1.46 -17.89
C ASP A 403 -8.86 2.32 -16.61
N VAL A 404 -8.00 2.02 -15.63
CA VAL A 404 -7.94 2.65 -14.29
C VAL A 404 -6.52 2.56 -13.71
N TYR A 405 -6.26 3.23 -12.58
CA TYR A 405 -5.00 3.12 -11.85
C TYR A 405 -5.19 2.90 -10.34
N GLY A 406 -4.21 2.24 -9.72
CA GLY A 406 -4.07 2.09 -8.26
C GLY A 406 -2.80 2.77 -7.72
N TRP A 407 -2.59 2.69 -6.41
CA TRP A 407 -1.33 3.11 -5.79
C TRP A 407 -0.20 2.13 -6.18
N GLY A 408 0.82 2.62 -6.88
CA GLY A 408 1.99 1.84 -7.28
C GLY A 408 3.20 2.01 -6.37
N GLU A 409 3.02 2.63 -5.20
CA GLU A 409 4.07 2.88 -4.20
C GLU A 409 3.45 3.04 -2.81
N ASN A 410 4.27 2.87 -1.77
CA ASN A 410 3.91 3.13 -0.37
C ASN A 410 2.65 2.38 0.11
N VAL A 411 2.45 1.16 -0.42
CA VAL A 411 1.31 0.30 -0.06
C VAL A 411 1.67 -0.53 1.16
N ASP A 412 0.91 -0.33 2.25
CA ASP A 412 0.99 -1.17 3.45
C ASP A 412 0.20 -2.48 3.25
N THR A 413 0.86 -3.61 3.47
CA THR A 413 0.31 -4.96 3.27
C THR A 413 1.14 -6.02 4.02
N THR A 414 0.64 -7.26 4.06
CA THR A 414 1.36 -8.46 4.55
C THR A 414 2.62 -8.73 3.73
N ARG A 415 3.55 -9.52 4.26
CA ARG A 415 4.83 -9.87 3.62
C ARG A 415 5.20 -11.31 3.97
N ALA A 416 6.00 -11.94 3.12
CA ALA A 416 6.64 -13.22 3.44
C ALA A 416 8.12 -13.22 3.03
N GLU A 417 8.93 -14.05 3.69
CA GLU A 417 10.29 -14.41 3.25
C GLU A 417 10.26 -15.79 2.59
N PRO A 418 11.13 -16.09 1.61
CA PRO A 418 11.15 -17.37 0.90
C PRO A 418 11.23 -18.63 1.76
N ASN A 419 11.75 -18.52 2.99
CA ASN A 419 11.87 -19.66 3.91
C ASN A 419 10.54 -20.06 4.60
N ARG A 420 9.46 -19.26 4.49
CA ARG A 420 8.14 -19.47 5.13
C ARG A 420 8.14 -19.60 6.67
N ILE A 421 9.26 -19.32 7.34
CA ILE A 421 9.39 -19.52 8.80
C ILE A 421 8.58 -18.46 9.56
N THR A 422 8.72 -17.20 9.15
CA THR A 422 8.12 -16.05 9.81
C THR A 422 6.78 -15.71 9.16
N LYS A 423 5.69 -15.78 9.92
CA LYS A 423 4.29 -15.70 9.43
C LYS A 423 3.54 -14.43 9.85
N ASN A 424 4.27 -13.47 10.40
CA ASN A 424 3.80 -12.22 10.98
C ASN A 424 4.62 -11.03 10.46
N LEU A 425 4.84 -10.99 9.14
CA LEU A 425 5.65 -9.98 8.48
C LEU A 425 4.79 -9.02 7.66
N TYR A 426 5.21 -7.77 7.65
CA TYR A 426 4.50 -6.70 6.99
C TYR A 426 5.46 -5.78 6.23
N THR A 427 4.93 -5.00 5.30
CA THR A 427 5.68 -4.01 4.52
C THR A 427 4.87 -2.74 4.40
N THR A 428 5.54 -1.58 4.40
CA THR A 428 4.97 -0.27 4.02
C THR A 428 5.35 0.14 2.59
N GLY A 429 6.13 -0.70 1.91
CA GLY A 429 6.86 -0.36 0.68
C GLY A 429 6.57 -1.26 -0.52
N PHE A 430 5.44 -1.98 -0.52
CA PHE A 430 5.02 -2.69 -1.72
C PHE A 430 4.67 -1.69 -2.83
N SER A 431 5.03 -2.03 -4.07
CA SER A 431 5.12 -1.09 -5.19
C SER A 431 5.14 -1.80 -6.55
N GLY A 432 4.99 -1.03 -7.63
CA GLY A 432 4.83 -1.53 -9.00
C GLY A 432 3.38 -1.45 -9.47
N THR A 433 3.08 -1.91 -10.69
CA THR A 433 1.68 -2.24 -11.04
C THR A 433 1.10 -3.27 -10.07
N SER A 434 1.94 -4.14 -9.52
CA SER A 434 1.55 -5.20 -8.60
C SER A 434 1.02 -4.78 -7.23
N SER A 435 1.26 -3.53 -6.80
CA SER A 435 0.53 -2.97 -5.65
C SER A 435 -0.74 -2.22 -6.07
N ALA A 436 -0.87 -1.87 -7.36
CA ALA A 436 -1.99 -1.11 -7.91
C ALA A 436 -3.16 -2.01 -8.34
N SER A 437 -2.90 -3.13 -9.03
CA SER A 437 -3.94 -4.05 -9.48
C SER A 437 -4.76 -4.69 -8.35
N PRO A 438 -4.20 -5.20 -7.24
CA PRO A 438 -5.00 -5.72 -6.13
C PRO A 438 -5.88 -4.65 -5.47
N ILE A 439 -5.51 -3.37 -5.48
CA ILE A 439 -6.40 -2.30 -5.00
C ILE A 439 -7.67 -2.23 -5.87
N ILE A 440 -7.53 -2.42 -7.18
CA ILE A 440 -8.68 -2.46 -8.10
C ILE A 440 -9.41 -3.80 -8.04
N ALA A 441 -8.72 -4.92 -7.88
CA ALA A 441 -9.34 -6.23 -7.69
C ALA A 441 -10.20 -6.25 -6.41
N GLY A 442 -9.72 -5.65 -5.32
CA GLY A 442 -10.50 -5.41 -4.11
C GLY A 442 -11.74 -4.56 -4.38
N ALA A 443 -11.59 -3.40 -5.06
CA ALA A 443 -12.72 -2.55 -5.42
C ALA A 443 -13.77 -3.28 -6.29
N ALA A 444 -13.32 -4.07 -7.27
CA ALA A 444 -14.17 -4.91 -8.11
C ALA A 444 -14.90 -5.98 -7.27
N THR A 445 -14.20 -6.60 -6.32
CA THR A 445 -14.72 -7.63 -5.41
C THR A 445 -15.81 -7.05 -4.50
N SER A 446 -15.59 -5.87 -3.91
CA SER A 446 -16.61 -5.13 -3.15
C SER A 446 -17.85 -4.80 -4.01
N ILE A 447 -17.66 -4.26 -5.21
CA ILE A 447 -18.79 -3.90 -6.10
C ILE A 447 -19.59 -5.15 -6.51
N GLN A 448 -18.91 -6.28 -6.80
CA GLN A 448 -19.59 -7.52 -7.15
C GLN A 448 -20.33 -8.16 -5.97
N GLY A 449 -19.83 -8.02 -4.73
CA GLY A 449 -20.56 -8.47 -3.55
C GLY A 449 -21.84 -7.66 -3.33
N VAL A 450 -21.77 -6.32 -3.47
CA VAL A 450 -22.98 -5.46 -3.48
C VAL A 450 -23.93 -5.83 -4.62
N ALA A 451 -23.42 -6.09 -5.83
CA ALA A 451 -24.27 -6.47 -6.96
C ALA A 451 -25.00 -7.82 -6.72
N LYS A 452 -24.25 -8.86 -6.30
CA LYS A 452 -24.81 -10.19 -5.99
C LYS A 452 -25.86 -10.12 -4.87
N GLU A 453 -25.66 -9.27 -3.85
CA GLU A 453 -26.60 -9.08 -2.73
C GLU A 453 -27.84 -8.26 -3.12
N HIS A 454 -27.68 -7.10 -3.79
CA HIS A 454 -28.77 -6.14 -4.01
C HIS A 454 -29.47 -6.25 -5.37
N LEU A 455 -28.80 -6.78 -6.41
CA LEU A 455 -29.41 -7.06 -7.73
C LEU A 455 -29.77 -8.53 -7.91
N GLY A 456 -29.31 -9.42 -7.04
CA GLY A 456 -29.39 -10.88 -7.23
C GLY A 456 -28.54 -11.40 -8.39
N ARG A 457 -27.71 -10.56 -9.01
CA ARG A 457 -26.77 -10.91 -10.08
C ARG A 457 -25.48 -10.09 -9.98
N PRO A 458 -24.34 -10.61 -10.42
CA PRO A 458 -23.16 -9.79 -10.66
C PRO A 458 -23.35 -8.86 -11.88
N TYR A 459 -22.47 -7.87 -11.99
CA TYR A 459 -22.19 -7.15 -13.22
C TYR A 459 -21.35 -8.02 -14.18
N LYS A 460 -21.60 -7.90 -15.49
CA LYS A 460 -20.73 -8.46 -16.54
C LYS A 460 -19.38 -7.70 -16.60
N PRO A 461 -18.31 -8.29 -17.17
CA PRO A 461 -17.00 -7.61 -17.27
C PRO A 461 -17.06 -6.23 -17.93
N ALA A 462 -17.81 -6.07 -19.02
CA ALA A 462 -18.00 -4.78 -19.67
C ALA A 462 -18.81 -3.77 -18.83
N GLU A 463 -19.80 -4.24 -18.05
CA GLU A 463 -20.54 -3.37 -17.11
C GLU A 463 -19.56 -2.87 -16.02
N LEU A 464 -18.79 -3.76 -15.40
CA LEU A 464 -17.89 -3.40 -14.29
C LEU A 464 -16.67 -2.58 -14.73
N ARG A 465 -16.10 -2.85 -15.91
CA ARG A 465 -15.03 -2.01 -16.50
C ARG A 465 -15.53 -0.57 -16.71
N ASN A 466 -16.75 -0.40 -17.22
CA ASN A 466 -17.35 0.93 -17.42
C ASN A 466 -17.68 1.63 -16.09
N ILE A 467 -18.03 0.88 -15.04
CA ILE A 467 -18.25 1.41 -13.69
C ILE A 467 -16.94 1.92 -13.08
N LEU A 468 -15.85 1.13 -13.14
CA LEU A 468 -14.57 1.47 -12.54
C LEU A 468 -13.83 2.59 -13.29
N SER A 469 -13.85 2.60 -14.62
CA SER A 469 -13.16 3.59 -15.47
C SER A 469 -13.89 4.94 -15.62
N ASN A 470 -15.07 5.09 -15.01
CA ASN A 470 -15.91 6.27 -15.14
C ASN A 470 -15.23 7.53 -14.58
N GLN A 471 -14.86 8.44 -15.48
CA GLN A 471 -14.20 9.72 -15.25
C GLN A 471 -14.97 10.71 -14.34
N ASN A 472 -16.20 10.40 -13.95
CA ASN A 472 -17.03 11.22 -13.05
C ASN A 472 -17.15 10.63 -11.63
N THR A 473 -16.76 9.36 -11.42
CA THR A 473 -16.85 8.65 -10.14
C THR A 473 -15.50 8.08 -9.67
N GLY A 474 -14.40 8.62 -10.20
CA GLY A 474 -13.03 8.26 -9.80
C GLY A 474 -12.09 9.47 -9.80
N THR A 475 -11.04 9.38 -8.98
CA THR A 475 -10.03 10.43 -8.82
C THR A 475 -9.11 10.46 -10.04
N LYS A 476 -9.09 11.60 -10.74
CA LYS A 476 -8.22 11.84 -11.90
C LYS A 476 -6.77 11.95 -11.48
N SER A 477 -5.87 11.45 -12.34
CA SER A 477 -4.43 11.64 -12.15
C SER A 477 -4.04 13.12 -12.31
N GLN A 478 -2.80 13.47 -11.98
CA GLN A 478 -2.29 14.84 -12.00
C GLN A 478 -2.41 15.49 -13.38
N ASN A 479 -2.12 14.75 -14.46
CA ASN A 479 -2.14 15.25 -15.84
C ASN A 479 -2.77 14.19 -16.78
N PRO A 480 -4.09 13.94 -16.76
CA PRO A 480 -4.70 12.78 -17.42
C PRO A 480 -4.38 12.63 -18.91
N LEU A 481 -4.21 13.75 -19.62
CA LEU A 481 -3.84 13.80 -21.05
C LEU A 481 -2.43 13.25 -21.36
N THR A 482 -1.50 13.33 -20.41
CA THR A 482 -0.12 12.81 -20.55
C THR A 482 0.14 11.56 -19.73
N ASP A 483 -0.62 11.37 -18.65
CA ASP A 483 -0.53 10.20 -17.78
C ASP A 483 -1.15 8.97 -18.45
N LYS A 484 -2.29 9.12 -19.17
CA LYS A 484 -3.03 8.03 -19.85
C LYS A 484 -3.17 6.72 -19.03
N ILE A 485 -3.69 6.81 -17.81
CA ILE A 485 -3.92 5.65 -16.91
C ILE A 485 -5.33 5.61 -16.29
N GLY A 486 -6.33 6.26 -16.90
CA GLY A 486 -7.70 6.26 -16.38
C GLY A 486 -7.90 7.05 -15.09
N VAL A 487 -8.65 6.50 -14.14
CA VAL A 487 -8.92 7.06 -12.79
C VAL A 487 -8.62 6.04 -11.68
N LEU A 488 -8.43 6.52 -10.45
CA LEU A 488 -8.53 5.72 -9.23
C LEU A 488 -10.01 5.68 -8.81
N PRO A 489 -10.68 4.51 -8.81
CA PRO A 489 -12.10 4.40 -8.47
C PRO A 489 -12.42 4.90 -7.04
N ASP A 490 -13.47 5.72 -6.87
CA ASP A 490 -14.01 6.04 -5.53
C ASP A 490 -15.26 5.20 -5.29
N LEU A 491 -15.17 4.20 -4.41
CA LEU A 491 -16.28 3.30 -4.10
C LEU A 491 -17.50 4.07 -3.57
N LYS A 492 -17.32 5.23 -2.92
CA LYS A 492 -18.43 6.07 -2.47
C LYS A 492 -19.19 6.69 -3.64
N SER A 493 -18.49 7.40 -4.52
CA SER A 493 -19.11 8.00 -5.71
C SER A 493 -19.69 6.93 -6.65
N ILE A 494 -19.01 5.80 -6.83
CA ILE A 494 -19.48 4.67 -7.63
C ILE A 494 -20.77 4.09 -7.07
N LEU A 495 -20.77 3.63 -5.81
CA LEU A 495 -21.92 2.92 -5.23
C LEU A 495 -23.11 3.87 -5.06
N SER A 496 -22.88 5.13 -4.68
CA SER A 496 -23.92 6.18 -4.65
C SER A 496 -24.54 6.41 -6.03
N ASN A 497 -23.74 6.49 -7.09
CA ASN A 497 -24.21 6.71 -8.47
C ASN A 497 -24.94 5.48 -9.05
N LEU A 498 -24.64 4.28 -8.55
CA LEU A 498 -25.38 3.05 -8.87
C LEU A 498 -26.69 2.90 -8.06
N GLY A 499 -26.97 3.83 -7.13
CA GLY A 499 -28.18 3.84 -6.31
C GLY A 499 -28.06 3.07 -4.99
N TYR A 500 -26.88 2.55 -4.64
CA TYR A 500 -26.63 1.92 -3.35
C TYR A 500 -26.27 2.99 -2.30
N SER A 501 -27.02 3.00 -1.21
CA SER A 501 -26.66 3.68 0.03
C SER A 501 -26.12 2.67 1.04
N PRO A 502 -25.37 3.10 2.08
CA PRO A 502 -25.09 2.28 3.25
C PRO A 502 -26.37 1.61 3.76
N ASP A 503 -26.25 0.38 4.26
CA ASP A 503 -27.31 -0.22 5.06
C ASP A 503 -27.47 0.70 6.27
N ILE A 504 -28.55 1.49 6.29
CA ILE A 504 -28.93 2.27 7.47
C ILE A 504 -29.37 1.25 8.51
N SER A 505 -28.39 0.71 9.23
CA SER A 505 -28.62 -0.25 10.29
C SER A 505 -29.63 0.38 11.25
N ASN A 506 -30.65 -0.38 11.64
CA ASN A 506 -31.59 0.07 12.67
C ASN A 506 -30.92 0.16 14.06
N ASN A 507 -29.60 -0.06 14.13
CA ASN A 507 -28.77 0.32 15.26
C ASN A 507 -28.77 1.85 15.44
N VAL A 508 -29.56 2.27 16.42
CA VAL A 508 -29.66 3.62 17.00
C VAL A 508 -28.30 4.17 17.48
N LEU A 509 -27.25 3.35 17.63
CA LEU A 509 -25.94 3.79 18.09
C LEU A 509 -25.01 4.28 16.98
N GLU A 510 -25.33 4.06 15.71
CA GLU A 510 -24.48 4.48 14.57
C GLU A 510 -24.99 5.79 13.93
N GLY A 511 -24.12 6.75 13.71
CA GLY A 511 -24.46 8.11 13.24
C GLY A 511 -23.49 9.17 13.74
N ASN A 512 -23.88 10.43 13.61
CA ASN A 512 -23.14 11.62 14.06
C ASN A 512 -23.92 12.45 15.09
N GLN A 513 -25.26 12.45 15.06
CA GLN A 513 -26.12 13.28 15.91
C GLN A 513 -26.99 12.43 16.85
N PHE A 514 -26.69 12.52 18.14
CA PHE A 514 -27.34 11.75 19.20
C PHE A 514 -27.95 12.69 20.26
N VAL A 515 -29.13 12.34 20.77
CA VAL A 515 -29.83 13.13 21.78
C VAL A 515 -30.34 12.24 22.91
N TRP A 516 -29.98 12.52 24.15
CA TRP A 516 -30.55 11.84 25.31
C TRP A 516 -31.60 12.71 26.01
N SER A 517 -32.67 12.08 26.47
CA SER A 517 -33.76 12.70 27.24
C SER A 517 -33.92 11.97 28.58
N MET A 518 -33.81 12.71 29.69
CA MET A 518 -34.01 12.18 31.05
C MET A 518 -35.21 12.86 31.69
N LYS A 519 -36.14 12.05 32.22
CA LYS A 519 -37.47 12.48 32.67
C LYS A 519 -37.72 12.15 34.14
N GLY A 520 -38.26 13.13 34.83
CA GLY A 520 -38.64 13.08 36.23
C GLY A 520 -40.10 12.69 36.45
N ILE A 521 -40.63 13.08 37.60
CA ILE A 521 -42.05 12.89 37.92
C ILE A 521 -42.94 13.67 36.93
N GLY A 522 -44.09 13.09 36.57
CA GLY A 522 -44.97 13.68 35.54
C GLY A 522 -44.32 13.77 34.16
N ASP A 523 -43.28 12.97 33.90
CA ASP A 523 -42.47 12.95 32.68
C ASP A 523 -41.77 14.30 32.35
N PHE A 524 -41.53 15.11 33.38
CA PHE A 524 -40.76 16.35 33.30
C PHE A 524 -39.33 16.07 32.81
N GLU A 525 -39.03 16.39 31.55
CA GLU A 525 -37.68 16.31 30.98
C GLU A 525 -36.78 17.36 31.67
N PHE A 526 -36.09 16.96 32.74
CA PHE A 526 -35.23 17.83 33.56
C PHE A 526 -33.82 17.95 32.99
N ALA A 527 -33.37 16.98 32.20
CA ALA A 527 -32.09 17.02 31.50
C ALA A 527 -32.25 16.53 30.06
N LYS A 528 -31.61 17.25 29.13
CA LYS A 528 -31.48 16.88 27.72
C LYS A 528 -30.01 17.05 27.32
N LEU A 529 -29.48 16.09 26.57
CA LEU A 529 -28.11 16.12 26.07
C LEU A 529 -28.12 15.96 24.56
N ASP A 530 -27.24 16.67 23.88
CA ASP A 530 -27.14 16.74 22.42
C ASP A 530 -25.67 16.56 22.04
N PHE A 531 -25.30 15.46 21.39
CA PHE A 531 -23.93 15.17 20.96
C PHE A 531 -23.84 15.15 19.44
N ASN A 532 -22.93 15.96 18.90
CA ASN A 532 -22.61 16.02 17.50
C ASN A 532 -21.15 15.62 17.27
N LYS A 533 -20.94 14.39 16.79
CA LYS A 533 -19.60 13.81 16.51
C LYS A 533 -18.82 14.63 15.49
N THR A 534 -19.48 15.20 14.48
CA THR A 534 -18.84 16.03 13.43
C THR A 534 -18.31 17.37 13.96
N LYS A 535 -18.85 17.88 15.07
CA LYS A 535 -18.38 19.09 15.77
C LYS A 535 -17.46 18.79 16.96
N GLU A 536 -17.25 17.51 17.28
CA GLU A 536 -16.57 17.04 18.48
C GLU A 536 -17.12 17.68 19.78
N GLU A 537 -18.45 17.86 19.89
CA GLU A 537 -19.08 18.59 21.00
C GLU A 537 -20.36 17.89 21.50
N MET A 538 -20.47 17.76 22.82
CA MET A 538 -21.72 17.49 23.54
C MET A 538 -22.22 18.76 24.25
N GLN A 539 -23.45 19.17 23.97
CA GLN A 539 -24.17 20.16 24.77
C GLN A 539 -25.06 19.46 25.82
N ILE A 540 -24.95 19.89 27.08
CA ILE A 540 -25.72 19.38 28.22
C ILE A 540 -26.65 20.49 28.68
N GLN A 541 -27.96 20.25 28.69
CA GLN A 541 -28.99 21.21 29.09
C GLN A 541 -29.79 20.67 30.27
N LEU A 542 -29.81 21.42 31.38
CA LEU A 542 -30.68 21.17 32.54
C LEU A 542 -31.81 22.20 32.58
N LYS A 543 -33.02 21.78 32.95
CA LYS A 543 -34.17 22.67 33.17
C LYS A 543 -34.36 22.93 34.66
N ALA A 544 -34.77 24.15 35.00
CA ALA A 544 -35.11 24.51 36.38
C ALA A 544 -36.34 23.73 36.85
N GLY A 545 -36.26 23.08 38.01
CA GLY A 545 -37.35 22.30 38.61
C GLY A 545 -36.83 21.24 39.59
N VAL A 546 -37.75 20.52 40.25
CA VAL A 546 -37.43 19.36 41.09
C VAL A 546 -37.65 18.09 40.26
N PRO A 547 -36.61 17.28 39.96
CA PRO A 547 -36.74 16.13 39.07
C PRO A 547 -37.78 15.11 39.55
N HIS A 548 -37.67 14.60 40.79
CA HIS A 548 -38.60 13.60 41.31
C HIS A 548 -38.59 13.61 42.84
N HIS A 549 -39.54 14.31 43.46
CA HIS A 549 -39.52 14.66 44.90
C HIS A 549 -39.52 13.47 45.88
N TYR A 550 -39.88 12.27 45.43
CA TYR A 550 -39.81 11.04 46.23
C TYR A 550 -38.40 10.43 46.37
N PHE A 551 -37.38 10.92 45.66
CA PHE A 551 -35.99 10.43 45.78
C PHE A 551 -35.10 11.49 46.45
N ASP A 552 -34.51 11.16 47.60
CA ASP A 552 -33.65 12.02 48.41
C ASP A 552 -32.16 11.99 48.05
N SER A 553 -31.79 11.05 47.19
CA SER A 553 -30.45 10.79 46.67
C SER A 553 -30.25 11.35 45.25
N THR A 554 -29.06 11.13 44.69
CA THR A 554 -28.79 11.31 43.25
C THR A 554 -29.78 10.47 42.44
N TYR A 555 -30.69 11.13 41.74
CA TYR A 555 -31.74 10.52 40.92
C TYR A 555 -31.24 10.22 39.50
N ALA A 556 -30.34 11.04 38.98
CA ALA A 556 -29.62 10.81 37.75
C ALA A 556 -28.21 11.39 37.82
N SER A 557 -27.29 10.90 36.99
CA SER A 557 -25.97 11.51 36.83
C SER A 557 -25.46 11.42 35.40
N VAL A 558 -24.55 12.35 35.07
CA VAL A 558 -23.85 12.43 33.79
C VAL A 558 -22.36 12.54 34.08
N LYS A 559 -21.56 11.67 33.47
CA LYS A 559 -20.09 11.72 33.53
C LYS A 559 -19.52 11.58 32.12
N VAL A 560 -18.57 12.42 31.78
CA VAL A 560 -17.80 12.35 30.52
C VAL A 560 -16.31 12.23 30.88
N GLN A 561 -15.65 11.24 30.32
CA GLN A 561 -14.23 10.96 30.50
C GLN A 561 -13.55 10.87 29.14
N ASN A 562 -12.42 11.54 28.96
CA ASN A 562 -11.69 11.48 27.70
C ASN A 562 -10.92 10.16 27.54
N SER A 563 -10.44 9.89 26.33
CA SER A 563 -9.60 8.74 26.00
C SER A 563 -8.34 8.60 26.87
N SER A 564 -7.80 9.70 27.40
CA SER A 564 -6.64 9.70 28.32
C SER A 564 -7.01 9.46 29.79
N GLY A 565 -8.19 8.91 30.09
CA GLY A 565 -8.61 8.56 31.45
C GLY A 565 -9.05 9.72 32.34
N LYS A 566 -9.08 10.96 31.84
CA LYS A 566 -9.44 12.16 32.62
C LYS A 566 -10.93 12.43 32.52
N VAL A 567 -11.62 12.47 33.66
CA VAL A 567 -12.98 12.99 33.77
C VAL A 567 -12.99 14.47 33.39
N VAL A 568 -13.68 14.82 32.30
CA VAL A 568 -13.83 16.19 31.78
C VAL A 568 -15.17 16.83 32.19
N TYR A 569 -16.17 16.02 32.54
CA TYR A 569 -17.43 16.48 33.12
C TYR A 569 -17.97 15.44 34.11
N ASN A 570 -18.55 15.89 35.24
CA ASN A 570 -19.30 15.04 36.15
C ASN A 570 -20.39 15.86 36.86
N LYS A 571 -21.63 15.38 36.82
CA LYS A 571 -22.81 16.06 37.39
C LYS A 571 -23.75 15.04 38.02
N ASP A 572 -23.96 15.17 39.33
CA ASP A 572 -25.03 14.48 40.06
C ASP A 572 -26.28 15.37 40.13
N ILE A 573 -27.45 14.78 39.90
CA ILE A 573 -28.74 15.45 39.85
C ILE A 573 -29.65 14.80 40.90
N TYR A 574 -29.90 15.51 42.01
CA TYR A 574 -30.69 15.00 43.14
C TYR A 574 -32.20 15.09 42.87
N GLY A 575 -32.94 14.04 43.23
CA GLY A 575 -34.37 13.91 42.91
C GLY A 575 -35.25 14.97 43.57
N ASN A 576 -35.07 15.18 44.88
CA ASN A 576 -35.89 16.10 45.69
C ASN A 576 -35.34 17.53 45.79
N ARG A 577 -34.26 17.87 45.08
CA ARG A 577 -33.65 19.20 45.14
C ARG A 577 -33.99 20.01 43.89
N GLN A 578 -34.34 21.27 44.10
CA GLN A 578 -34.51 22.24 43.02
C GLN A 578 -33.22 22.37 42.22
N GLN A 579 -33.28 22.01 40.94
CA GLN A 579 -32.23 22.29 39.96
C GLN A 579 -32.44 23.69 39.38
N ASN A 580 -31.35 24.31 38.95
CA ASN A 580 -31.37 25.53 38.15
C ASN A 580 -31.29 25.17 36.67
N ALA A 581 -31.70 26.09 35.79
CA ALA A 581 -31.43 25.95 34.37
C ALA A 581 -29.91 26.14 34.13
N GLU A 582 -29.31 25.24 33.35
CA GLU A 582 -27.87 25.22 33.09
C GLU A 582 -27.62 24.71 31.67
N THR A 583 -26.69 25.32 30.94
CA THR A 583 -26.22 24.81 29.64
C THR A 583 -24.70 24.75 29.64
N GLN A 584 -24.14 23.57 29.36
CA GLN A 584 -22.70 23.34 29.24
C GLN A 584 -22.35 22.81 27.86
N LYS A 585 -21.12 23.06 27.40
CA LYS A 585 -20.55 22.52 26.15
C LYS A 585 -19.27 21.77 26.50
N ILE A 586 -19.23 20.47 26.21
CA ILE A 586 -18.16 19.55 26.56
C ILE A 586 -17.52 19.04 25.26
N PRO A 587 -16.23 19.29 25.00
CA PRO A 587 -15.51 18.68 23.89
C PRO A 587 -15.52 17.15 24.02
N MET A 588 -15.78 16.45 22.91
CA MET A 588 -16.00 15.01 22.88
C MET A 588 -15.49 14.39 21.56
N LYS A 589 -14.51 13.49 21.65
CA LYS A 589 -13.79 12.87 20.53
C LYS A 589 -14.01 11.36 20.46
N VAL A 590 -13.61 10.75 19.34
CA VAL A 590 -13.51 9.29 19.22
C VAL A 590 -12.55 8.75 20.30
N GLY A 591 -12.98 7.70 21.00
CA GLY A 591 -12.27 7.11 22.13
C GLY A 591 -12.70 7.65 23.51
N ASP A 592 -13.46 8.74 23.58
CA ASP A 592 -14.02 9.26 24.83
C ASP A 592 -15.22 8.41 25.30
N TYR A 593 -15.53 8.48 26.61
CA TYR A 593 -16.59 7.74 27.27
C TYR A 593 -17.64 8.65 27.91
N ILE A 594 -18.89 8.19 27.87
CA ILE A 594 -20.07 8.83 28.47
C ILE A 594 -20.73 7.80 29.40
N GLU A 595 -20.84 8.10 30.69
CA GLU A 595 -21.58 7.29 31.66
C GLU A 595 -22.81 8.05 32.14
N PHE A 596 -23.96 7.37 32.13
CA PHE A 596 -25.22 7.88 32.66
C PHE A 596 -25.75 6.97 33.77
N THR A 597 -26.42 7.57 34.75
CA THR A 597 -27.31 6.85 35.66
C THR A 597 -28.70 7.51 35.71
N HIS A 598 -29.74 6.73 35.96
CA HIS A 598 -31.11 7.21 36.13
C HIS A 598 -31.92 6.21 36.97
N LEU A 599 -32.34 6.56 38.20
CA LEU A 599 -32.90 5.58 39.16
C LEU A 599 -34.15 4.83 38.67
N GLU A 600 -34.95 5.44 37.80
CA GLU A 600 -36.10 4.81 37.15
C GLU A 600 -35.79 4.16 35.79
N GLY A 601 -34.73 4.59 35.09
CA GLY A 601 -34.37 4.12 33.73
C GLY A 601 -35.53 4.07 32.72
N GLY A 602 -35.43 3.15 31.76
CA GLY A 602 -36.51 2.76 30.85
C GLY A 602 -37.07 3.93 30.04
N ASN A 603 -38.39 3.99 29.91
CA ASN A 603 -39.11 5.02 29.13
C ASN A 603 -38.85 6.47 29.61
N ARG A 604 -38.21 6.64 30.78
CA ARG A 604 -37.77 7.94 31.33
C ARG A 604 -36.32 8.29 31.04
N ALA A 605 -35.58 7.41 30.37
CA ALA A 605 -34.16 7.55 30.06
C ALA A 605 -33.92 7.04 28.64
N THR A 606 -34.09 7.92 27.65
CA THR A 606 -34.03 7.55 26.22
C THR A 606 -32.81 8.12 25.51
N LEU A 607 -32.37 7.40 24.47
CA LEU A 607 -31.42 7.85 23.45
C LEU A 607 -32.17 7.91 22.10
N ILE A 608 -32.07 9.04 21.41
CA ILE A 608 -32.60 9.30 20.08
C ILE A 608 -31.41 9.51 19.13
N ASN A 609 -31.40 8.75 18.04
CA ASN A 609 -30.52 8.99 16.90
C ASN A 609 -31.26 9.93 15.94
N VAL A 610 -30.75 11.15 15.78
CA VAL A 610 -31.43 12.18 14.99
C VAL A 610 -31.22 11.94 13.49
N ASP A 611 -30.04 11.45 13.09
CA ASP A 611 -29.72 11.17 11.69
C ASP A 611 -30.60 10.03 11.12
N LYS A 612 -30.90 9.02 11.94
CA LYS A 612 -31.71 7.86 11.57
C LYS A 612 -33.19 7.96 11.98
N ASN A 613 -33.57 8.96 12.77
CA ASN A 613 -34.90 9.09 13.39
C ASN A 613 -35.34 7.83 14.16
N THR A 614 -34.40 7.16 14.84
CA THR A 614 -34.64 5.98 15.69
C THR A 614 -34.39 6.31 17.16
N GLN A 615 -34.94 5.52 18.09
CA GLN A 615 -34.72 5.71 19.52
C GLN A 615 -34.70 4.39 20.30
N GLU A 616 -34.02 4.39 21.45
CA GLU A 616 -34.04 3.34 22.45
C GLU A 616 -34.21 3.90 23.88
N SER A 617 -34.44 3.00 24.84
CA SER A 617 -34.41 3.29 26.28
C SER A 617 -33.22 2.60 26.93
N PHE A 618 -32.60 3.21 27.93
CA PHE A 618 -31.49 2.61 28.69
C PHE A 618 -31.87 2.29 30.14
N GLY A 619 -31.10 1.40 30.77
CA GLY A 619 -31.34 0.93 32.13
C GLY A 619 -30.96 1.96 33.22
N LYS A 620 -30.85 1.51 34.47
CA LYS A 620 -30.47 2.39 35.58
C LYS A 620 -29.05 2.95 35.47
N LYS A 621 -28.20 2.30 34.69
CA LYS A 621 -26.87 2.73 34.28
C LYS A 621 -26.67 2.35 32.81
N ILE A 622 -25.91 3.16 32.07
CA ILE A 622 -25.32 2.79 30.78
C ILE A 622 -23.98 3.50 30.61
N VAL A 623 -23.06 2.90 29.86
CA VAL A 623 -21.83 3.57 29.40
C VAL A 623 -21.74 3.43 27.88
N TYR A 624 -21.43 4.54 27.21
CA TYR A 624 -21.14 4.61 25.79
C TYR A 624 -19.68 5.02 25.58
N GLN A 625 -18.98 4.35 24.67
CA GLN A 625 -17.73 4.82 24.07
C GLN A 625 -18.06 5.50 22.74
N VAL A 626 -17.46 6.65 22.44
CA VAL A 626 -17.57 7.30 21.13
C VAL A 626 -16.67 6.55 20.15
N THR A 627 -17.25 6.11 19.03
CA THR A 627 -16.54 5.41 17.95
C THR A 627 -16.57 6.22 16.67
N VAL A 628 -15.74 5.83 15.71
CA VAL A 628 -15.74 6.38 14.34
C VAL A 628 -17.13 6.35 13.69
N ASN A 629 -17.91 5.30 13.95
CA ASN A 629 -19.22 5.06 13.37
C ASN A 629 -20.37 5.63 14.23
N GLY A 630 -20.09 6.13 15.44
CA GLY A 630 -21.10 6.68 16.36
C GLY A 630 -20.79 6.40 17.82
N LEU A 631 -21.53 5.47 18.41
CA LEU A 631 -21.46 5.07 19.82
C LEU A 631 -21.36 3.53 19.92
N LYS A 632 -20.73 3.04 20.99
CA LYS A 632 -20.67 1.63 21.36
C LYS A 632 -21.01 1.49 22.84
N LYS A 633 -21.93 0.58 23.19
CA LYS A 633 -22.21 0.26 24.59
C LYS A 633 -21.05 -0.54 25.19
N VAL A 634 -20.67 -0.20 26.42
CA VAL A 634 -19.66 -0.92 27.21
C VAL A 634 -20.15 -1.06 28.66
N ASP A 635 -19.68 -2.06 29.39
CA ASP A 635 -20.16 -2.34 30.75
C ASP A 635 -19.66 -1.31 31.78
N GLN A 636 -18.47 -0.77 31.54
CA GLN A 636 -17.81 0.24 32.37
C GLN A 636 -16.88 1.13 31.55
N ILE A 637 -16.53 2.29 32.09
CA ILE A 637 -15.47 3.12 31.53
C ILE A 637 -14.14 2.39 31.70
N ILE A 638 -13.36 2.27 30.62
CA ILE A 638 -12.00 1.72 30.67
C ILE A 638 -11.03 2.87 30.96
N ASN A 639 -10.30 2.76 32.07
CA ASN A 639 -9.15 3.62 32.30
C ASN A 639 -7.93 3.03 31.59
N PRO A 640 -7.15 3.80 30.80
CA PRO A 640 -5.84 3.34 30.37
C PRO A 640 -4.96 3.10 31.61
N SER A 641 -4.14 2.04 31.57
CA SER A 641 -3.08 1.86 32.55
C SER A 641 -2.16 3.08 32.54
N PRO A 642 -1.68 3.58 33.70
CA PRO A 642 -0.62 4.58 33.72
C PRO A 642 0.61 4.02 33.01
N ASP A 643 1.13 4.76 32.04
CA ASP A 643 2.40 4.40 31.42
C ASP A 643 3.56 4.70 32.37
N THR A 644 4.41 3.69 32.54
CA THR A 644 5.58 3.69 33.44
C THR A 644 6.84 3.18 32.74
N GLU A 645 6.77 2.92 31.44
CA GLU A 645 7.94 2.57 30.65
C GLU A 645 8.68 3.86 30.24
N ALA A 646 9.97 3.75 29.95
CA ALA A 646 10.76 4.91 29.54
C ALA A 646 11.26 4.70 28.11
N PRO A 647 11.25 5.75 27.27
CA PRO A 647 11.78 5.67 25.92
C PRO A 647 13.18 5.09 25.83
N THR A 648 13.49 4.45 24.71
CA THR A 648 14.86 4.04 24.39
C THR A 648 15.79 5.26 24.34
N TRP A 649 17.07 5.09 24.70
CA TRP A 649 18.01 6.21 24.67
C TRP A 649 18.26 6.68 23.23
N PRO A 650 18.46 7.99 22.99
CA PRO A 650 18.79 8.49 21.65
C PRO A 650 20.12 7.92 21.14
N GLU A 651 20.06 7.18 20.04
CA GLU A 651 21.23 6.58 19.40
C GLU A 651 21.81 7.48 18.29
N GLY A 652 23.03 7.17 17.84
CA GLY A 652 23.62 7.83 16.67
C GLY A 652 23.88 9.34 16.82
N LEU A 653 24.03 9.84 18.06
CA LEU A 653 24.32 11.26 18.32
C LEU A 653 25.63 11.68 17.65
N GLN A 654 25.51 12.58 16.67
CA GLN A 654 26.60 13.05 15.81
C GLN A 654 26.52 14.56 15.59
N ALA A 655 27.63 15.15 15.14
CA ALA A 655 27.73 16.58 14.85
C ALA A 655 27.97 16.86 13.37
N ALA A 656 27.33 17.91 12.87
CA ALA A 656 27.49 18.50 11.55
C ALA A 656 27.79 20.01 11.69
N ASN A 657 28.23 20.61 10.57
CA ASN A 657 28.30 22.07 10.40
C ASN A 657 29.03 22.86 11.53
N ILE A 658 30.01 22.23 12.20
CA ILE A 658 30.81 22.84 13.27
C ILE A 658 31.49 24.12 12.75
N THR A 659 31.29 25.23 13.45
CA THR A 659 31.94 26.53 13.16
C THR A 659 32.86 26.94 14.32
N ALA A 660 33.28 28.20 14.36
CA ALA A 660 33.97 28.76 15.53
C ALA A 660 33.02 29.12 16.70
N ASN A 661 31.70 29.17 16.48
CA ASN A 661 30.73 29.59 17.51
C ASN A 661 29.38 28.84 17.48
N SER A 662 29.28 27.72 16.76
CA SER A 662 28.09 26.86 16.67
C SER A 662 28.42 25.41 16.30
N VAL A 663 27.48 24.50 16.58
CA VAL A 663 27.45 23.11 16.08
C VAL A 663 26.01 22.69 15.83
N GLU A 664 25.77 21.93 14.77
CA GLU A 664 24.50 21.25 14.52
C GLU A 664 24.62 19.80 15.03
N LEU A 665 23.72 19.36 15.90
CA LEU A 665 23.64 18.01 16.44
C LEU A 665 22.48 17.26 15.80
N LYS A 666 22.66 15.96 15.55
CA LYS A 666 21.63 15.04 15.00
C LYS A 666 21.71 13.69 15.69
N TRP A 667 20.58 13.02 15.85
CA TRP A 667 20.49 11.66 16.42
C TRP A 667 19.39 10.85 15.74
N ASN A 668 19.31 9.56 16.06
CA ASN A 668 18.22 8.68 15.64
C ASN A 668 17.01 8.88 16.56
N SER A 669 15.79 8.68 16.04
CA SER A 669 14.58 8.73 16.86
C SER A 669 14.58 7.62 17.92
N SER A 670 14.31 7.99 19.16
CA SER A 670 13.92 7.04 20.20
C SER A 670 12.55 6.43 19.91
N THR A 671 12.32 5.25 20.46
CA THR A 671 11.07 4.49 20.46
C THR A 671 10.55 4.35 21.88
N ASP A 672 9.25 4.09 22.02
CA ASP A 672 8.52 4.04 23.28
C ASP A 672 7.23 3.22 23.11
N ASN A 673 6.61 2.75 24.20
CA ASN A 673 5.39 1.93 24.15
C ASN A 673 4.12 2.74 23.83
N VAL A 674 4.09 4.05 24.10
CA VAL A 674 2.97 4.97 23.87
C VAL A 674 3.37 6.10 22.93
N GLY A 675 4.55 6.69 23.11
CA GLY A 675 5.16 7.62 22.16
C GLY A 675 6.08 8.67 22.77
N VAL A 676 7.25 8.84 22.15
CA VAL A 676 8.22 9.89 22.50
C VAL A 676 7.65 11.27 22.17
N LYS A 677 7.63 12.15 23.18
CA LYS A 677 7.11 13.53 23.09
C LYS A 677 8.19 14.55 22.77
N GLU A 678 9.36 14.46 23.39
CA GLU A 678 10.43 15.45 23.27
C GLU A 678 11.81 14.89 23.62
N TYR A 679 12.85 15.62 23.23
CA TYR A 679 14.25 15.36 23.59
C TYR A 679 14.82 16.51 24.41
N GLN A 680 15.55 16.20 25.47
CA GLN A 680 16.34 17.17 26.23
C GLN A 680 17.81 17.06 25.83
N VAL A 681 18.36 18.15 25.31
CA VAL A 681 19.79 18.28 24.98
C VAL A 681 20.54 18.83 26.18
N LEU A 682 21.67 18.20 26.52
CA LEU A 682 22.60 18.63 27.55
C LEU A 682 23.96 18.97 26.96
N ARG A 683 24.61 20.00 27.50
CA ARG A 683 26.00 20.37 27.23
C ARG A 683 26.77 20.44 28.54
N ASP A 684 27.92 19.78 28.59
CA ASP A 684 28.79 19.65 29.76
C ASP A 684 28.04 19.16 31.00
N GLY A 685 27.11 18.21 30.78
CA GLY A 685 26.22 17.63 31.80
C GLY A 685 25.06 18.53 32.25
N ARG A 686 24.91 19.74 31.69
CA ARG A 686 23.82 20.67 32.03
C ARG A 686 22.77 20.69 30.91
N PHE A 687 21.50 20.61 31.27
CA PHE A 687 20.40 20.86 30.33
C PHE A 687 20.53 22.24 29.69
N ILE A 688 20.41 22.31 28.36
CA ILE A 688 20.44 23.58 27.61
C ILE A 688 19.15 23.87 26.84
N GLN A 689 18.45 22.85 26.31
CA GLN A 689 17.23 23.06 25.51
C GLN A 689 16.41 21.77 25.36
N THR A 690 15.07 21.92 25.32
CA THR A 690 14.13 20.88 24.84
C THR A 690 13.86 21.08 23.35
N VAL A 691 13.82 19.99 22.58
CA VAL A 691 13.41 19.97 21.16
C VAL A 691 12.40 18.86 20.86
N GLN A 692 11.55 19.07 19.87
CA GLN A 692 10.52 18.10 19.43
C GLN A 692 11.02 17.13 18.34
N GLY A 693 12.12 17.46 17.65
CA GLY A 693 12.71 16.65 16.58
C GLY A 693 14.11 16.16 16.95
N THR A 694 14.72 15.37 16.06
CA THR A 694 16.02 14.72 16.28
C THR A 694 17.24 15.56 15.87
N THR A 695 17.09 16.88 15.80
CA THR A 695 18.17 17.82 15.47
C THR A 695 18.12 19.06 16.36
N PHE A 696 19.30 19.63 16.63
CA PHE A 696 19.43 20.88 17.39
C PHE A 696 20.72 21.63 17.02
N THR A 697 20.65 22.95 16.81
CA THR A 697 21.83 23.79 16.54
C THR A 697 22.18 24.62 17.77
N ASP A 698 23.26 24.26 18.45
CA ASP A 698 23.84 25.07 19.52
C ASP A 698 24.65 26.23 18.92
N SER A 699 24.64 27.38 19.59
CA SER A 699 25.14 28.65 19.05
C SER A 699 25.59 29.60 20.16
N LYS A 700 26.47 30.55 19.80
CA LYS A 700 27.20 31.44 20.73
C LYS A 700 28.22 30.67 21.59
N LEU A 701 28.77 29.59 21.03
CA LEU A 701 29.91 28.88 21.60
C LEU A 701 31.19 29.72 21.49
N ILE A 702 32.18 29.39 22.31
CA ILE A 702 33.53 29.96 22.27
C ILE A 702 34.36 29.20 21.22
N ALA A 703 35.25 29.89 20.51
CA ALA A 703 36.14 29.30 19.51
C ALA A 703 37.25 28.45 20.16
N ASN A 704 37.73 27.44 19.42
CA ASN A 704 38.80 26.53 19.84
C ASN A 704 38.55 25.78 21.19
N MET A 705 37.29 25.61 21.58
CA MET A 705 36.86 25.07 22.88
C MET A 705 36.21 23.68 22.71
N GLU A 706 36.46 22.75 23.64
CA GLU A 706 35.76 21.46 23.68
C GLU A 706 34.46 21.57 24.49
N TYR A 707 33.40 20.95 23.98
CA TYR A 707 32.08 20.79 24.60
C TYR A 707 31.64 19.33 24.54
N LYS A 708 30.93 18.86 25.56
CA LYS A 708 30.43 17.47 25.64
C LYS A 708 28.92 17.43 25.61
N TYR A 709 28.35 16.76 24.61
CA TYR A 709 26.90 16.69 24.41
C TYR A 709 26.34 15.31 24.75
N THR A 710 25.15 15.30 25.36
CA THR A 710 24.27 14.14 25.48
C THR A 710 22.83 14.55 25.21
N VAL A 711 22.00 13.59 24.80
CA VAL A 711 20.56 13.78 24.61
C VAL A 711 19.81 12.65 25.32
N LYS A 712 18.64 12.95 25.88
CA LYS A 712 17.68 11.94 26.37
C LYS A 712 16.29 12.22 25.80
N ALA A 713 15.48 11.18 25.62
CA ALA A 713 14.08 11.25 25.23
C ALA A 713 13.17 11.30 26.46
N ILE A 714 11.97 11.86 26.28
CA ILE A 714 10.87 11.96 27.24
C ILE A 714 9.56 11.71 26.50
N ASP A 715 8.70 10.87 27.05
CA ASP A 715 7.37 10.50 26.55
C ASP A 715 6.26 11.48 27.01
N ALA A 716 5.00 11.11 26.77
CA ALA A 716 3.82 11.89 27.15
C ALA A 716 3.46 11.82 28.66
N ALA A 717 3.83 10.75 29.37
CA ALA A 717 3.60 10.58 30.81
C ALA A 717 4.67 11.31 31.66
N GLY A 718 5.87 11.50 31.10
CA GLY A 718 7.01 12.17 31.72
C GLY A 718 8.13 11.23 32.17
N ASN A 719 8.12 9.96 31.77
CA ASN A 719 9.24 9.06 31.99
C ASN A 719 10.42 9.52 31.10
N GLN A 720 11.64 9.03 31.38
CA GLN A 720 12.86 9.62 30.80
C GLN A 720 13.86 8.54 30.44
N SER A 721 14.34 8.56 29.20
CA SER A 721 15.36 7.63 28.74
C SER A 721 16.67 7.78 29.50
N ILE A 722 17.49 6.74 29.44
CA ILE A 722 18.94 6.87 29.68
C ILE A 722 19.49 7.91 28.68
N GLN A 723 20.54 8.65 29.06
CA GLN A 723 21.20 9.57 28.13
C GLN A 723 21.97 8.80 27.04
N SER A 724 22.04 9.39 25.84
CA SER A 724 22.90 8.94 24.76
C SER A 724 24.36 8.83 25.19
N SER A 725 25.15 8.10 24.40
CA SER A 725 26.62 8.22 24.41
C SER A 725 27.07 9.68 24.35
N VAL A 726 28.16 10.00 25.06
CA VAL A 726 28.73 11.36 25.14
C VAL A 726 29.47 11.70 23.86
N LEU A 727 29.09 12.80 23.21
CA LEU A 727 29.76 13.33 22.03
C LEU A 727 30.66 14.53 22.40
N SER A 728 31.98 14.34 22.44
CA SER A 728 32.96 15.44 22.53
C SER A 728 33.12 16.14 21.18
N ILE A 729 32.91 17.45 21.13
CA ILE A 729 33.12 18.28 19.94
C ILE A 729 34.01 19.47 20.29
N LYS A 730 35.02 19.74 19.46
CA LYS A 730 35.80 20.98 19.52
C LYS A 730 35.33 21.98 18.47
N THR A 731 35.05 23.21 18.86
CA THR A 731 34.77 24.31 17.91
C THR A 731 36.03 24.67 17.12
N LYS A 732 35.84 25.21 15.92
CA LYS A 732 36.94 25.68 15.06
C LYS A 732 37.60 26.94 15.64
N GLU A 733 38.81 27.23 15.17
CA GLU A 733 39.50 28.49 15.47
C GLU A 733 38.84 29.65 14.70
N GLN A 734 38.82 30.85 15.30
CA GLN A 734 38.18 32.03 14.71
C GLN A 734 39.09 32.71 13.68
N ASN A 735 39.16 32.12 12.48
CA ASN A 735 39.96 32.63 11.36
C ASN A 735 39.40 33.94 10.77
N THR A 736 39.63 35.05 11.47
CA THR A 736 39.46 36.41 10.95
C THR A 736 40.66 36.79 10.08
N SER A 737 40.58 36.49 8.79
CA SER A 737 41.49 37.05 7.79
C SER A 737 41.16 38.54 7.61
N TYR A 738 42.10 39.42 7.93
CA TYR A 738 41.98 40.87 7.72
C TYR A 738 42.74 41.29 6.46
N GLU A 739 42.23 42.30 5.75
CA GLU A 739 42.90 42.85 4.57
C GLU A 739 44.22 43.52 4.98
N LYS A 740 45.28 43.40 4.17
CA LYS A 740 46.53 44.09 4.47
C LYS A 740 46.38 45.60 4.26
N TRP A 741 46.89 46.39 5.20
CA TRP A 741 46.77 47.85 5.13
C TRP A 741 47.56 48.43 3.95
N ASP A 742 46.86 49.15 3.08
CA ASP A 742 47.40 49.95 1.99
C ASP A 742 47.33 51.44 2.39
N PRO A 743 48.47 52.16 2.45
CA PRO A 743 48.49 53.57 2.85
C PRO A 743 47.77 54.53 1.86
N ARG A 744 47.35 54.07 0.68
CA ARG A 744 46.60 54.84 -0.34
C ARG A 744 45.12 54.48 -0.43
N LYS A 745 44.65 53.44 0.26
CA LYS A 745 43.24 53.02 0.20
C LYS A 745 42.34 53.94 1.05
N ALA A 746 41.07 54.04 0.67
CA ALA A 746 40.02 54.66 1.48
C ALA A 746 39.48 53.67 2.52
N TYR A 747 39.31 54.12 3.76
CA TYR A 747 38.79 53.32 4.86
C TYR A 747 37.60 53.99 5.53
N THR A 748 36.60 53.19 5.90
CA THR A 748 35.47 53.62 6.73
C THR A 748 35.74 53.36 8.21
N LYS A 749 35.09 54.14 9.09
CA LYS A 749 35.14 53.92 10.54
C LYS A 749 34.64 52.52 10.90
N GLY A 750 35.49 51.73 11.55
CA GLY A 750 35.22 50.33 11.90
C GLY A 750 35.89 49.30 10.97
N ASP A 751 36.47 49.71 9.85
CA ASP A 751 37.26 48.84 8.98
C ASP A 751 38.44 48.24 9.76
N ARG A 752 38.79 46.98 9.47
CA ARG A 752 39.88 46.26 10.16
C ARG A 752 40.90 45.68 9.19
N VAL A 753 42.18 45.92 9.48
CA VAL A 753 43.31 45.59 8.61
C VAL A 753 44.44 44.91 9.37
N GLU A 754 45.23 44.10 8.67
CA GLU A 754 46.51 43.56 9.14
C GLU A 754 47.66 44.47 8.70
N TYR A 755 48.56 44.81 9.62
CA TYR A 755 49.84 45.41 9.31
C TYR A 755 50.92 44.84 10.23
N GLN A 756 51.96 44.23 9.65
CA GLN A 756 53.08 43.62 10.36
C GLN A 756 52.64 42.61 11.45
N GLY A 757 51.64 41.78 11.15
CA GLY A 757 51.11 40.78 12.09
C GLY A 757 50.28 41.34 13.25
N LYS A 758 49.93 42.63 13.23
CA LYS A 758 49.00 43.27 14.18
C LYS A 758 47.75 43.74 13.46
N ILE A 759 46.61 43.67 14.15
CA ILE A 759 45.33 44.14 13.61
C ILE A 759 45.05 45.56 14.09
N TYR A 760 44.53 46.39 13.21
CA TYR A 760 44.15 47.77 13.48
C TYR A 760 42.69 48.02 13.05
N GLU A 761 41.94 48.81 13.82
CA GLU A 761 40.58 49.27 13.48
C GLU A 761 40.57 50.78 13.22
N ALA A 762 39.94 51.21 12.12
CA ALA A 762 39.84 52.62 11.76
C ALA A 762 38.88 53.37 12.72
N VAL A 763 39.38 54.36 13.46
CA VAL A 763 38.57 55.10 14.45
C VAL A 763 37.73 56.24 13.84
N GLN A 764 38.03 56.61 12.59
CA GLN A 764 37.22 57.48 11.73
C GLN A 764 37.42 57.11 10.26
N SER A 765 36.48 57.48 9.39
CA SER A 765 36.60 57.28 7.94
C SER A 765 37.60 58.27 7.34
N TYR A 766 38.51 57.82 6.48
CA TYR A 766 39.52 58.68 5.87
C TYR A 766 40.03 58.13 4.52
N GLN A 767 40.65 58.99 3.71
CA GLN A 767 41.32 58.63 2.45
C GLN A 767 42.84 58.56 2.69
N GLY A 768 43.46 57.40 2.43
CA GLY A 768 44.92 57.25 2.45
C GLY A 768 45.61 58.07 1.36
N ASN A 769 46.74 58.68 1.69
CA ASN A 769 47.55 59.51 0.79
C ASN A 769 48.90 58.87 0.39
N GLY A 770 49.26 57.73 0.97
CA GLY A 770 50.54 57.03 0.76
C GLY A 770 51.58 57.16 1.87
N ASP A 771 51.32 57.92 2.94
CA ASP A 771 52.21 57.98 4.12
C ASP A 771 52.10 56.69 4.95
N SER A 772 53.20 55.92 5.01
CA SER A 772 53.27 54.64 5.72
C SER A 772 53.15 54.76 7.25
N ASN A 773 53.29 55.97 7.83
CA ASN A 773 53.19 56.16 9.27
C ASN A 773 51.74 56.25 9.76
N TRP A 774 50.77 56.44 8.88
CA TRP A 774 49.37 56.71 9.26
C TRP A 774 48.70 55.55 10.02
N ILE A 775 49.13 54.31 9.80
CA ILE A 775 48.67 53.12 10.55
C ILE A 775 48.99 53.19 12.06
N PHE A 776 49.98 54.01 12.45
CA PHE A 776 50.34 54.24 13.84
C PHE A 776 49.67 55.51 14.43
N SER A 777 48.94 56.28 13.62
CA SER A 777 48.26 57.49 14.07
C SER A 777 47.01 57.14 14.88
N LEU A 778 47.04 57.39 16.19
CA LEU A 778 45.94 57.09 17.11
C LEU A 778 44.64 57.87 16.81
N SER A 779 44.69 58.90 15.97
CA SER A 779 43.51 59.61 15.47
C SER A 779 42.88 58.97 14.22
N LEU A 780 43.54 58.00 13.59
CA LEU A 780 43.06 57.27 12.41
C LEU A 780 42.85 55.78 12.72
N TRP A 781 43.73 55.16 13.50
CA TRP A 781 43.73 53.73 13.81
C TRP A 781 43.96 53.46 15.29
N LYS A 782 43.29 52.42 15.82
CA LYS A 782 43.63 51.79 17.11
C LYS A 782 44.09 50.34 16.86
N PRO A 783 45.17 49.86 17.50
CA PRO A 783 45.49 48.43 17.47
C PRO A 783 44.43 47.62 18.23
N ILE A 784 44.17 46.39 17.79
CA ILE A 784 43.29 45.43 18.46
C ILE A 784 44.12 44.22 18.89
N SER A 785 44.02 43.85 20.16
CA SER A 785 44.38 42.50 20.60
C SER A 785 43.26 41.54 20.21
N ILE A 786 43.56 40.53 19.38
CA ILE A 786 42.71 39.34 19.26
C ILE A 786 42.98 38.48 20.51
N SER A 787 41.92 37.94 21.10
CA SER A 787 41.94 37.02 22.24
C SER A 787 41.32 35.68 21.86
#